data_AF-A0AB34J599-F1
#
_entry.id   AF-A0AB34J599-F1
#
_cell.length_a   1.000
_cell.length_b   1.000
_cell.length_c   1.000
_cell.angle_alpha   90.00
_cell.angle_beta   90.00
_cell.angle_gamma   90.00
#
_symmetry.space_group_name_H-M   'P 1'
#
loop_
_entity.id
_entity.type
_entity.pdbx_description
1 polymer ?
#
loop_
_entity_poly.entity_id
_entity_poly.type
_entity_poly.pdbx_seq_one_letter_code
_entity_poly.pdbx_strand_id
1 'polypeptide(L)'
;MPDETSVEQRSARIRGRMQWILQQVEGGSFAGDAAAKHVAALERQQLSHEAQLEDELSRQAERLRAEHDAELTRQLAQLRAIHATEVRGLRAQLRSAREEAALRHSAAAANEAERQRTAAEAERREQMRTATARVALLEAALAKVAPFLPAVLEELARSHGSPQLLGQLHVRQAPASLEHPKALPSRWAAAEAKLASQPPPSPARPATGAPQPTPAAKGATPCSLQPQSAATKSSSNPPPKKVGSLSLPPGPKAVPPPPPVRPTRGEMAAAPPAAVQVAPKGVKMSGRYVGYSHPGGSKPVDAVNQDTWFVHELDEHNMLFAVFDGHGPENGAMVAQVAAQTVRDYVVSHFNALRSEPESVFTEAFELAHKAALDAVLQACSPPTMANEDFRLVDGVPIATWTDEDGVQQAEVGDSIGLLGGTIAASEDGEVTFEELMAEHSASNVDEYSRVQSHPQGHRLQFVYDTPGLIDEGKAPAVFKKVNGAFQLDVGARRLAEVHNTVAKNARGDLPTIILTPEEPGFEQQSLAMTRSIGDFYLQRFGISWKPEVICVELAEVGSDLSNLTLVIASDGVWDLWHYEDVFEGVVQRYEPDGLPDMSIPQEFFERSIERGIEMFDDTADNMTGIVVYFKDAGSKHSKSCNYDPAGPASSPSAAPPSSFFSV
;
A
#
# COMPACT_ATOMS: atom_id res chain seq x y z
N MET A 1 -65.33 -0.84 23.04
CA MET A 1 -65.32 0.01 24.25
C MET A 1 -64.23 1.03 24.02
N PRO A 2 -64.53 2.32 23.81
CA PRO A 2 -63.47 3.30 23.60
C PRO A 2 -62.76 3.49 24.95
N ASP A 3 -61.51 3.07 25.00
CA ASP A 3 -60.61 3.23 26.14
C ASP A 3 -60.11 4.69 26.16
N GLU A 4 -61.06 5.62 26.24
CA GLU A 4 -60.81 7.05 26.26
C GLU A 4 -60.70 7.52 27.70
N THR A 5 -59.47 7.48 28.19
CA THR A 5 -58.93 8.72 28.75
C THR A 5 -57.47 8.85 28.34
N SER A 6 -57.18 9.76 27.41
CA SER A 6 -55.78 10.14 27.14
C SER A 6 -55.10 10.50 28.46
N VAL A 7 -53.79 10.28 28.56
CA VAL A 7 -53.00 10.64 29.75
C VAL A 7 -53.30 12.09 30.18
N GLU A 8 -53.53 12.98 29.22
CA GLU A 8 -53.94 14.37 29.45
C GLU A 8 -55.33 14.48 30.09
N GLN A 9 -56.33 13.71 29.65
CA GLN A 9 -57.67 13.71 30.25
C GLN A 9 -57.66 13.13 31.68
N ARG A 10 -56.84 12.12 31.96
CA ARG A 10 -56.64 11.61 33.35
C ARG A 10 -55.97 12.65 34.23
N SER A 11 -54.91 13.28 33.72
CA SER A 11 -54.18 14.35 34.40
C SER A 11 -55.06 15.57 34.66
N ALA A 12 -55.89 15.97 33.71
CA ALA A 12 -56.87 17.05 33.88
C ALA A 12 -57.90 16.73 34.97
N ARG A 13 -58.38 15.48 35.04
CA ARG A 13 -59.35 15.04 36.05
C ARG A 13 -58.75 15.04 37.46
N ILE A 14 -57.49 14.61 37.60
CA ILE A 14 -56.76 14.63 38.87
C ILE A 14 -56.50 16.06 39.33
N ARG A 15 -56.03 16.93 38.43
CA ARG A 15 -55.82 18.36 38.71
C ARG A 15 -57.11 19.07 39.16
N GLY A 16 -58.21 18.83 38.46
CA GLY A 16 -59.51 19.38 38.84
C GLY A 16 -59.99 18.90 40.22
N ARG A 17 -59.73 17.62 40.54
CA ARG A 17 -60.08 17.06 41.87
C ARG A 17 -59.20 17.63 42.98
N MET A 18 -57.90 17.85 42.73
CA MET A 18 -57.00 18.52 43.69
C MET A 18 -57.39 19.97 43.94
N GLN A 19 -57.70 20.75 42.89
CA GLN A 19 -58.18 22.12 43.04
C GLN A 19 -59.47 22.18 43.87
N TRP A 20 -60.40 21.25 43.63
CA TRP A 20 -61.61 21.16 44.42
C TRP A 20 -61.33 20.87 45.91
N ILE A 21 -60.39 19.96 46.21
CA ILE A 21 -60.00 19.64 47.58
C ILE A 21 -59.32 20.82 48.27
N LEU A 22 -58.42 21.53 47.58
CA LEU A 22 -57.76 22.73 48.10
C LEU A 22 -58.79 23.83 48.44
N GLN A 23 -59.80 24.04 47.59
CA GLN A 23 -60.90 24.96 47.87
C GLN A 23 -61.72 24.57 49.13
N GLN A 24 -61.91 23.27 49.37
CA GLN A 24 -62.61 22.81 50.59
C GLN A 24 -61.77 23.00 51.86
N VAL A 25 -60.44 22.92 51.76
CA VAL A 25 -59.51 23.16 52.88
C VAL A 25 -59.42 24.66 53.23
N GLU A 26 -59.37 25.53 52.22
CA GLU A 26 -59.36 27.00 52.42
C GLU A 26 -60.70 27.52 53.01
N GLY A 27 -61.81 26.83 52.77
CA GLY A 27 -63.13 27.16 53.32
C GLY A 27 -63.34 26.89 54.81
N GLY A 28 -62.32 26.43 55.55
CA GLY A 28 -62.33 26.38 57.02
C GLY A 28 -63.20 25.28 57.68
N SER A 29 -63.77 24.35 56.90
CA SER A 29 -64.72 23.33 57.40
C SER A 29 -64.05 22.08 58.02
N PHE A 30 -62.72 21.95 57.93
CA PHE A 30 -61.96 20.80 58.41
C PHE A 30 -60.76 21.21 59.29
N ALA A 31 -61.02 21.82 60.44
CA ALA A 31 -59.98 22.04 61.45
C ALA A 31 -59.82 20.77 62.32
N GLY A 32 -58.91 19.86 61.94
CA GLY A 32 -58.53 18.72 62.78
C GLY A 32 -57.66 17.68 62.07
N ASP A 33 -57.02 16.80 62.85
CA ASP A 33 -56.09 15.72 62.41
C ASP A 33 -56.60 14.85 61.24
N ALA A 34 -57.91 14.75 61.04
CA ALA A 34 -58.51 14.01 59.93
C ALA A 34 -58.18 14.64 58.56
N ALA A 35 -58.10 15.97 58.48
CA ALA A 35 -57.79 16.69 57.24
C ALA A 35 -56.34 16.44 56.80
N ALA A 36 -55.40 16.52 57.75
CA ALA A 36 -53.99 16.23 57.52
C ALA A 36 -53.77 14.78 57.05
N LYS A 37 -54.48 13.81 57.65
CA LYS A 37 -54.44 12.41 57.20
C LYS A 37 -54.99 12.21 55.79
N HIS A 38 -56.02 12.96 55.40
CA HIS A 38 -56.60 12.89 54.07
C HIS A 38 -55.67 13.51 53.00
N VAL A 39 -55.08 14.67 53.29
CA VAL A 39 -54.07 15.30 52.43
C VAL A 39 -52.87 14.36 52.23
N ALA A 40 -52.31 13.80 53.30
CA ALA A 40 -51.20 12.85 53.21
C ALA A 40 -51.56 11.53 52.49
N ALA A 41 -52.84 11.13 52.46
CA ALA A 41 -53.30 10.00 51.66
C ALA A 41 -53.37 10.34 50.16
N LEU A 42 -53.82 11.55 49.83
CA LEU A 42 -53.90 12.04 48.45
C LEU A 42 -52.51 12.29 47.85
N GLU A 43 -51.58 12.85 48.63
CA GLU A 43 -50.18 13.03 48.19
C GLU A 43 -49.53 11.69 47.86
N ARG A 44 -49.74 10.66 48.70
CA ARG A 44 -49.26 9.29 48.41
C ARG A 44 -49.90 8.70 47.15
N GLN A 45 -51.20 8.96 46.93
CA GLN A 45 -51.89 8.51 45.72
C GLN A 45 -51.37 9.24 44.47
N GLN A 46 -51.07 10.54 44.58
CA GLN A 46 -50.50 11.33 43.50
C GLN A 46 -49.11 10.83 43.12
N LEU A 47 -48.21 10.67 44.11
CA LEU A 47 -46.86 10.15 43.87
C LEU A 47 -46.90 8.74 43.24
N SER A 48 -47.82 7.88 43.69
CA SER A 48 -48.01 6.56 43.08
C SER A 48 -48.49 6.63 41.63
N HIS A 49 -49.32 7.61 41.27
CA HIS A 49 -49.81 7.78 39.90
C HIS A 49 -48.76 8.43 38.99
N GLU A 50 -47.99 9.38 39.50
CA GLU A 50 -46.84 9.97 38.79
C GLU A 50 -45.80 8.89 38.47
N ALA A 51 -45.45 8.02 39.44
CA ALA A 51 -44.55 6.90 39.21
C ALA A 51 -45.08 5.90 38.15
N GLN A 52 -46.40 5.64 38.13
CA GLN A 52 -47.02 4.80 37.08
C GLN A 52 -46.95 5.44 35.69
N LEU A 53 -47.15 6.76 35.60
CA LEU A 53 -47.04 7.49 34.34
C LEU A 53 -45.61 7.55 33.83
N GLU A 54 -44.62 7.72 34.71
CA GLU A 54 -43.20 7.68 34.36
C GLU A 54 -42.80 6.29 33.82
N ASP A 55 -43.24 5.20 34.47
CA ASP A 55 -43.02 3.83 33.99
C ASP A 55 -43.72 3.57 32.63
N GLU A 56 -44.96 4.06 32.44
CA GLU A 56 -45.67 3.93 31.16
C GLU A 56 -44.96 4.72 30.03
N LEU A 57 -44.50 5.94 30.30
CA LEU A 57 -43.74 6.76 29.36
C LEU A 57 -42.38 6.13 29.03
N SER A 58 -41.69 5.55 30.02
CA SER A 58 -40.43 4.84 29.81
C SER A 58 -40.62 3.64 28.87
N ARG A 59 -41.67 2.84 29.09
CA ARG A 59 -42.00 1.70 28.21
C ARG A 59 -42.40 2.13 26.81
N GLN A 60 -43.13 3.23 26.65
CA GLN A 60 -43.46 3.79 25.34
C GLN A 60 -42.21 4.30 24.62
N ALA A 61 -41.29 4.95 25.33
CA ALA A 61 -40.01 5.40 24.76
C ALA A 61 -39.14 4.21 24.33
N GLU A 62 -39.04 3.15 25.14
CA GLU A 62 -38.33 1.92 24.79
C GLU A 62 -38.93 1.25 23.55
N ARG A 63 -40.27 1.17 23.48
CA ARG A 63 -40.96 0.61 22.31
C ARG A 63 -40.71 1.41 21.04
N LEU A 64 -40.78 2.75 21.11
CA LEU A 64 -40.51 3.61 19.95
C LEU A 64 -39.05 3.53 19.51
N ARG A 65 -38.10 3.42 20.45
CA ARG A 65 -36.69 3.16 20.13
C ARG A 65 -36.52 1.82 19.41
N ALA A 66 -37.12 0.75 19.92
CA ALA A 66 -37.07 -0.56 19.28
C ALA A 66 -37.70 -0.58 17.88
N GLU A 67 -38.83 0.12 17.69
CA GLU A 67 -39.47 0.26 16.37
C GLU A 67 -38.61 1.08 15.39
N HIS A 68 -37.97 2.16 15.87
CA HIS A 68 -37.04 2.97 15.09
C HIS A 68 -35.78 2.18 14.68
N ASP A 69 -35.18 1.43 15.60
CA ASP A 69 -33.98 0.62 15.34
C ASP A 69 -34.27 -0.52 14.36
N ALA A 70 -35.46 -1.13 14.46
CA ALA A 70 -35.92 -2.13 13.51
C ALA A 70 -36.11 -1.53 12.10
N GLU A 71 -36.65 -0.31 11.99
CA GLU A 71 -36.78 0.38 10.71
C GLU A 71 -35.43 0.77 10.11
N LEU A 72 -34.51 1.29 10.92
CA LEU A 72 -33.15 1.61 10.50
C LEU A 72 -32.42 0.35 9.97
N THR A 73 -32.59 -0.78 10.66
CA THR A 73 -32.03 -2.07 10.22
C THR A 73 -32.59 -2.52 8.87
N ARG A 74 -33.92 -2.35 8.63
CA ARG A 74 -34.55 -2.66 7.33
C ARG A 74 -34.02 -1.76 6.21
N GLN A 75 -33.87 -0.47 6.47
CA GLN A 75 -33.37 0.49 5.48
C GLN A 75 -31.90 0.23 5.13
N LEU A 76 -31.06 -0.08 6.12
CA LEU A 76 -29.68 -0.47 5.88
C LEU A 76 -29.58 -1.77 5.07
N ALA A 77 -30.39 -2.79 5.37
CA ALA A 77 -30.43 -4.02 4.59
C ALA A 77 -30.87 -3.77 3.13
N GLN A 78 -31.85 -2.90 2.91
CA GLN A 78 -32.29 -2.52 1.57
C GLN A 78 -31.19 -1.76 0.79
N LEU A 79 -30.53 -0.80 1.43
CA LEU A 79 -29.41 -0.05 0.83
C LEU A 79 -28.25 -0.98 0.47
N ARG A 80 -27.88 -1.92 1.35
CA ARG A 80 -26.85 -2.94 1.06
C ARG A 80 -27.22 -3.81 -0.14
N ALA A 81 -28.47 -4.23 -0.26
CA ALA A 81 -28.93 -5.04 -1.40
C ALA A 81 -28.87 -4.27 -2.75
N ILE A 82 -29.22 -2.98 -2.73
CA ILE A 82 -29.10 -2.09 -3.90
C ILE A 82 -27.63 -1.91 -4.26
N HIS A 83 -26.79 -1.53 -3.30
CA HIS A 83 -25.35 -1.32 -3.49
C HIS A 83 -24.66 -2.58 -4.02
N ALA A 84 -24.93 -3.76 -3.44
CA ALA A 84 -24.38 -5.03 -3.92
C ALA A 84 -24.77 -5.33 -5.38
N THR A 85 -25.96 -4.91 -5.81
CA THR A 85 -26.40 -5.08 -7.20
C THR A 85 -25.69 -4.11 -8.15
N GLU A 86 -25.50 -2.85 -7.73
CA GLU A 86 -24.76 -1.84 -8.49
C GLU A 86 -23.27 -2.21 -8.61
N VAL A 87 -22.63 -2.62 -7.50
CA VAL A 87 -21.24 -3.09 -7.47
C VAL A 87 -21.05 -4.29 -8.38
N ARG A 88 -21.96 -5.29 -8.36
CA ARG A 88 -21.92 -6.41 -9.32
C ARG A 88 -22.02 -5.94 -10.77
N GLY A 89 -22.88 -4.96 -11.05
CA GLY A 89 -23.01 -4.35 -12.38
C GLY A 89 -21.73 -3.65 -12.83
N LEU A 90 -21.13 -2.85 -11.96
CA LEU A 90 -19.87 -2.15 -12.22
C LEU A 90 -18.69 -3.11 -12.38
N ARG A 91 -18.57 -4.13 -11.52
CA ARG A 91 -17.56 -5.20 -11.66
C ARG A 91 -17.70 -5.94 -13.01
N ALA A 92 -18.93 -6.23 -13.44
CA ALA A 92 -19.17 -6.84 -14.75
C ALA A 92 -18.77 -5.91 -15.92
N GLN A 93 -19.08 -4.61 -15.83
CA GLN A 93 -18.65 -3.62 -16.82
C GLN A 93 -17.14 -3.47 -16.86
N LEU A 94 -16.48 -3.43 -15.70
CA LEU A 94 -15.02 -3.33 -15.59
C LEU A 94 -14.33 -4.57 -16.19
N ARG A 95 -14.84 -5.78 -15.91
CA ARG A 95 -14.34 -7.02 -16.54
C ARG A 95 -14.47 -6.96 -18.07
N SER A 96 -15.63 -6.57 -18.58
CA SER A 96 -15.83 -6.42 -20.03
C SER A 96 -14.90 -5.36 -20.65
N ALA A 97 -14.67 -4.24 -19.95
CA ALA A 97 -13.73 -3.21 -20.39
C ALA A 97 -12.27 -3.68 -20.38
N ARG A 98 -11.87 -4.47 -19.36
CA ARG A 98 -10.54 -5.09 -19.28
C ARG A 98 -10.33 -6.11 -20.40
N GLU A 99 -11.30 -6.97 -20.68
CA GLU A 99 -11.27 -7.90 -21.81
C GLU A 99 -11.14 -7.18 -23.15
N GLU A 100 -11.91 -6.09 -23.36
CA GLU A 100 -11.80 -5.29 -24.58
C GLU A 100 -10.44 -4.60 -24.70
N ALA A 101 -9.91 -4.07 -23.60
CA ALA A 101 -8.57 -3.48 -23.57
C ALA A 101 -7.47 -4.52 -23.86
N ALA A 102 -7.57 -5.71 -23.27
CA ALA A 102 -6.64 -6.83 -23.52
C ALA A 102 -6.67 -7.26 -25.00
N LEU A 103 -7.85 -7.36 -25.61
CA LEU A 103 -8.00 -7.64 -27.04
C LEU A 103 -7.36 -6.54 -27.91
N ARG A 104 -7.53 -5.26 -27.55
CA ARG A 104 -6.88 -4.13 -28.25
C ARG A 104 -5.36 -4.16 -28.11
N HIS A 105 -4.84 -4.45 -26.93
CA HIS A 105 -3.40 -4.59 -26.69
C HIS A 105 -2.80 -5.77 -27.46
N SER A 106 -3.47 -6.92 -27.45
CA SER A 106 -3.06 -8.10 -28.22
C SER A 106 -3.04 -7.81 -29.73
N ALA A 107 -4.07 -7.12 -30.25
CA ALA A 107 -4.12 -6.69 -31.64
C ALA A 107 -2.99 -5.69 -31.98
N ALA A 108 -2.69 -4.75 -31.09
CA ALA A 108 -1.59 -3.80 -31.26
C ALA A 108 -0.23 -4.50 -31.29
N ALA A 109 0.00 -5.46 -30.38
CA ALA A 109 1.22 -6.26 -30.33
C ALA A 109 1.38 -7.14 -31.59
N ALA A 110 0.30 -7.75 -32.08
CA ALA A 110 0.32 -8.52 -33.33
C ALA A 110 0.68 -7.63 -34.54
N ASN A 111 0.10 -6.44 -34.63
CA ASN A 111 0.41 -5.47 -35.68
C ASN A 111 1.88 -5.00 -35.62
N GLU A 112 2.42 -4.78 -34.43
CA GLU A 112 3.82 -4.39 -34.25
C GLU A 112 4.78 -5.53 -34.64
N ALA A 113 4.46 -6.78 -34.25
CA ALA A 113 5.21 -7.95 -34.67
C ALA A 113 5.21 -8.14 -36.20
N GLU A 114 4.09 -7.88 -36.88
CA GLU A 114 4.00 -7.91 -38.34
C GLU A 114 4.84 -6.81 -39.01
N ARG A 115 4.85 -5.60 -38.43
CA ARG A 115 5.72 -4.51 -38.89
C ARG A 115 7.19 -4.87 -38.76
N GLN A 116 7.59 -5.45 -37.63
CA GLN A 116 8.96 -5.91 -37.40
C GLN A 116 9.37 -7.01 -38.38
N ARG A 117 8.50 -7.99 -38.66
CA ARG A 117 8.74 -9.03 -39.68
C ARG A 117 8.92 -8.43 -41.07
N THR A 118 8.05 -7.48 -41.44
CA THR A 118 8.13 -6.81 -42.75
C THR A 118 9.41 -5.99 -42.88
N ALA A 119 9.83 -5.29 -41.81
CA ALA A 119 11.09 -4.55 -41.75
C ALA A 119 12.30 -5.48 -41.89
N ALA A 120 12.31 -6.60 -41.17
CA ALA A 120 13.38 -7.61 -41.25
C ALA A 120 13.48 -8.26 -42.64
N GLU A 121 12.35 -8.55 -43.30
CA GLU A 121 12.35 -9.05 -44.68
C GLU A 121 12.87 -8.01 -45.68
N ALA A 122 12.52 -6.73 -45.50
CA ALA A 122 13.02 -5.65 -46.34
C ALA A 122 14.55 -5.50 -46.20
N GLU A 123 15.06 -5.55 -44.96
CA GLU A 123 16.49 -5.53 -44.68
C GLU A 123 17.21 -6.72 -45.33
N ARG A 124 16.65 -7.93 -45.20
CA ARG A 124 17.21 -9.14 -45.82
C ARG A 124 17.26 -9.05 -47.34
N ARG A 125 16.24 -8.47 -47.99
CA ARG A 125 16.24 -8.23 -49.44
C ARG A 125 17.33 -7.26 -49.86
N GLU A 126 17.57 -6.21 -49.07
CA GLU A 126 18.61 -5.22 -49.37
C GLU A 126 20.02 -5.79 -49.17
N GLN A 127 20.22 -6.60 -48.12
CA GLN A 127 21.46 -7.36 -47.92
C GLN A 127 21.72 -8.31 -49.10
N MET A 128 20.69 -9.01 -49.58
CA MET A 128 20.81 -9.92 -50.73
C MET A 128 21.15 -9.16 -52.03
N ARG A 129 20.51 -8.01 -52.30
CA ARG A 129 20.87 -7.15 -53.44
C ARG A 129 22.32 -6.70 -53.39
N THR A 130 22.78 -6.27 -52.22
CA THR A 130 24.17 -5.85 -51.98
C THR A 130 25.14 -7.01 -52.21
N ALA A 131 24.80 -8.22 -51.76
CA ALA A 131 25.60 -9.42 -52.00
C ALA A 131 25.68 -9.77 -53.49
N THR A 132 24.56 -9.75 -54.21
CA THR A 132 24.53 -9.99 -55.66
C THR A 132 25.37 -8.95 -56.43
N ALA A 133 25.28 -7.67 -56.05
CA ALA A 133 26.09 -6.61 -56.65
C ALA A 133 27.60 -6.83 -56.39
N ARG A 134 27.98 -7.30 -55.19
CA ARG A 134 29.37 -7.66 -54.86
C ARG A 134 29.88 -8.83 -55.70
N VAL A 135 29.06 -9.87 -55.89
CA VAL A 135 29.42 -11.02 -56.74
C VAL A 135 29.64 -10.56 -58.18
N ALA A 136 28.74 -9.74 -58.73
CA ALA A 136 28.89 -9.21 -60.09
C ALA A 136 30.17 -8.35 -60.26
N LEU A 137 30.53 -7.55 -59.24
CA LEU A 137 31.78 -6.80 -59.23
C LEU A 137 33.02 -7.71 -59.21
N LEU A 138 32.99 -8.79 -58.41
CA LEU A 138 34.07 -9.77 -58.35
C LEU A 138 34.20 -10.54 -59.67
N GLU A 139 33.10 -10.94 -60.29
CA GLU A 139 33.10 -11.58 -61.61
C GLU A 139 33.68 -10.65 -62.69
N ALA A 140 33.29 -9.38 -62.68
CA ALA A 140 33.83 -8.37 -63.61
C ALA A 140 35.33 -8.11 -63.37
N ALA A 141 35.79 -8.11 -62.12
CA ALA A 141 37.20 -7.98 -61.77
C ALA A 141 38.00 -9.21 -62.21
N LEU A 142 37.47 -10.41 -61.96
CA LEU A 142 38.09 -11.67 -62.37
C LEU A 142 38.21 -11.74 -63.90
N ALA A 143 37.18 -11.34 -64.64
CA ALA A 143 37.20 -11.26 -66.09
C ALA A 143 38.29 -10.30 -66.63
N LYS A 144 38.57 -9.21 -65.91
CA LYS A 144 39.67 -8.29 -66.27
C LYS A 144 41.05 -8.87 -65.97
N VAL A 145 41.21 -9.68 -64.92
CA VAL A 145 42.49 -10.28 -64.53
C VAL A 145 42.77 -11.57 -65.30
N ALA A 146 41.75 -12.30 -65.74
CA ALA A 146 41.85 -13.58 -66.44
C ALA A 146 42.85 -13.60 -67.63
N PRO A 147 42.94 -12.56 -68.49
CA PRO A 147 43.94 -12.53 -69.57
C PRO A 147 45.38 -12.41 -69.08
N PHE A 148 45.60 -11.85 -67.89
CA PHE A 148 46.92 -11.61 -67.30
C PHE A 148 47.38 -12.76 -66.39
N LEU A 149 46.46 -13.61 -65.94
CA LEU A 149 46.74 -14.77 -65.08
C LEU A 149 47.85 -15.68 -65.62
N PRO A 150 47.90 -16.02 -66.92
CA PRO A 150 49.01 -16.81 -67.48
C PRO A 150 50.38 -16.12 -67.31
N ALA A 151 50.46 -14.82 -67.60
CA ALA A 151 51.69 -14.05 -67.48
C ALA A 151 52.14 -13.90 -66.01
N VAL A 152 51.20 -13.66 -65.10
CA VAL A 152 51.46 -13.58 -63.66
C VAL A 152 51.93 -14.93 -63.10
N LEU A 153 51.28 -16.03 -63.49
CA LEU A 153 51.68 -17.39 -63.10
C LEU A 153 53.07 -17.75 -63.66
N GLU A 154 53.39 -17.33 -64.88
CA GLU A 154 54.70 -17.52 -65.48
C GLU A 154 55.80 -16.71 -64.78
N GLU A 155 55.51 -15.45 -64.41
CA GLU A 155 56.41 -14.59 -63.64
C GLU A 155 56.64 -15.17 -62.21
N LEU A 156 55.59 -15.64 -61.55
CA LEU A 156 55.66 -16.31 -60.25
C LEU A 156 56.49 -17.59 -60.32
N ALA A 157 56.26 -18.42 -61.35
CA ALA A 157 57.05 -19.64 -61.57
C ALA A 157 58.53 -19.33 -61.85
N ARG A 158 58.83 -18.24 -62.56
CA ARG A 158 60.20 -17.73 -62.75
C ARG A 158 60.81 -17.25 -61.43
N SER A 159 60.08 -16.47 -60.64
CA SER A 159 60.57 -15.88 -59.38
C SER A 159 60.87 -16.92 -58.27
N HIS A 160 60.11 -18.03 -58.24
CA HIS A 160 60.28 -19.08 -57.25
C HIS A 160 61.27 -20.19 -57.65
N GLY A 161 61.95 -20.06 -58.79
CA GLY A 161 63.07 -20.93 -59.16
C GLY A 161 62.74 -22.43 -59.21
N SER A 162 61.46 -22.79 -59.38
CA SER A 162 61.02 -24.19 -59.41
C SER A 162 60.60 -24.61 -60.83
N PRO A 163 61.52 -25.18 -61.63
CA PRO A 163 61.20 -25.66 -62.98
C PRO A 163 60.17 -26.80 -63.00
N GLN A 164 59.88 -27.43 -61.86
CA GLN A 164 58.86 -28.48 -61.74
C GLN A 164 57.42 -27.93 -61.84
N LEU A 165 57.17 -26.68 -61.44
CA LEU A 165 55.84 -26.04 -61.53
C LEU A 165 55.48 -25.65 -62.98
N LEU A 166 56.46 -25.22 -63.78
CA LEU A 166 56.29 -24.94 -65.21
C LEU A 166 55.97 -26.21 -66.02
N GLY A 167 56.50 -27.36 -65.59
CA GLY A 167 56.20 -28.67 -66.18
C GLY A 167 54.76 -29.13 -65.91
N GLN A 168 54.19 -28.85 -64.75
CA GLN A 168 52.79 -29.22 -64.45
C GLN A 168 51.76 -28.30 -65.13
N LEU A 169 52.11 -27.04 -65.38
CA LEU A 169 51.27 -26.08 -66.13
C LEU A 169 51.20 -26.40 -67.63
N HIS A 170 52.24 -27.01 -68.22
CA HIS A 170 52.25 -27.40 -69.64
C HIS A 170 51.64 -28.79 -69.93
N VAL A 171 51.38 -29.61 -68.91
CA VAL A 171 50.86 -31.00 -69.07
C VAL A 171 49.31 -31.06 -69.21
N ARG A 172 48.61 -29.92 -69.32
CA ARG A 172 47.15 -29.90 -69.53
C ARG A 172 46.65 -29.01 -70.68
N GLN A 173 47.45 -28.82 -71.72
CA GLN A 173 46.93 -28.42 -73.04
C GLN A 173 46.64 -29.66 -73.91
N ALA A 174 45.78 -30.55 -73.42
CA ALA A 174 45.00 -31.40 -74.30
C ALA A 174 43.64 -30.71 -74.49
N PRO A 175 43.02 -30.75 -75.68
CA PRO A 175 41.66 -30.28 -75.84
C PRO A 175 40.73 -31.26 -75.11
N ALA A 176 40.55 -31.03 -73.80
CA ALA A 176 39.41 -31.60 -73.11
C ALA A 176 38.18 -30.94 -73.72
N SER A 177 37.47 -31.70 -74.54
CA SER A 177 36.06 -31.51 -74.81
C SER A 177 35.37 -31.58 -73.44
N LEU A 178 35.30 -30.44 -72.76
CA LEU A 178 34.44 -30.24 -71.61
C LEU A 178 33.02 -30.19 -72.17
N GLU A 179 32.41 -31.37 -72.28
CA GLU A 179 30.97 -31.47 -72.25
C GLU A 179 30.47 -30.63 -71.08
N HIS A 180 29.52 -29.73 -71.38
CA HIS A 180 28.76 -29.00 -70.38
C HIS A 180 28.41 -29.92 -69.21
N PRO A 181 28.60 -29.49 -67.95
CA PRO A 181 27.85 -30.08 -66.86
C PRO A 181 26.37 -29.84 -67.17
N LYS A 182 25.70 -30.89 -67.67
CA LYS A 182 24.25 -30.97 -67.64
C LYS A 182 23.82 -30.79 -66.19
N ALA A 183 22.92 -29.83 -66.01
CA ALA A 183 22.05 -29.65 -64.85
C ALA A 183 22.72 -29.38 -63.49
N LEU A 184 22.92 -28.10 -63.20
CA LEU A 184 22.59 -27.58 -61.87
C LEU A 184 21.10 -27.85 -61.58
N PRO A 185 20.68 -28.21 -60.36
CA PRO A 185 19.32 -28.62 -60.09
C PRO A 185 18.31 -27.52 -60.42
N SER A 186 17.31 -27.84 -61.23
CA SER A 186 16.17 -27.01 -61.63
C SER A 186 15.29 -26.50 -60.47
N ARG A 187 15.69 -26.72 -59.22
CA ARG A 187 14.99 -26.23 -58.02
C ARG A 187 15.12 -24.72 -57.83
N TRP A 188 16.17 -24.07 -58.32
CA TRP A 188 16.34 -22.62 -58.14
C TRP A 188 15.50 -21.79 -59.14
N ALA A 189 15.50 -22.18 -60.42
CA ALA A 189 14.67 -21.53 -61.45
C ALA A 189 13.16 -21.73 -61.21
N ALA A 190 12.75 -22.85 -60.61
CA ALA A 190 11.36 -23.08 -60.21
C ALA A 190 10.92 -22.20 -59.01
N ALA A 191 11.85 -21.81 -58.13
CA ALA A 191 11.56 -20.91 -57.02
C ALA A 191 11.36 -19.46 -57.49
N GLU A 192 12.18 -18.98 -58.44
CA GLU A 192 12.01 -17.66 -59.05
C GLU A 192 10.75 -17.56 -59.91
N ALA A 193 10.41 -18.58 -60.70
CA ALA A 193 9.18 -18.59 -61.50
C ALA A 193 7.90 -18.66 -60.65
N LYS A 194 7.96 -19.30 -59.47
CA LYS A 194 6.83 -19.38 -58.53
C LYS A 194 6.64 -18.10 -57.71
N LEU A 195 7.69 -17.30 -57.52
CA LEU A 195 7.61 -15.97 -56.90
C LEU A 195 7.13 -14.89 -57.88
N ALA A 196 7.47 -15.02 -59.17
CA ALA A 196 7.07 -14.07 -60.22
C ALA A 196 5.62 -14.27 -60.74
N SER A 197 4.97 -15.40 -60.42
CA SER A 197 3.61 -15.73 -60.88
C SER A 197 2.51 -15.51 -59.85
N GLN A 198 2.84 -15.03 -58.64
CA GLN A 198 1.82 -14.65 -57.67
C GLN A 198 1.26 -13.25 -58.02
N PRO A 199 -0.06 -13.13 -58.28
CA PRO A 199 -0.66 -11.82 -58.50
C PRO A 199 -0.53 -10.98 -57.21
N PRO A 200 -0.29 -9.66 -57.33
CA PRO A 200 -0.25 -8.79 -56.16
C PRO A 200 -1.61 -8.84 -55.43
N PRO A 201 -1.63 -8.83 -54.09
CA PRO A 201 -2.88 -8.73 -53.34
C PRO A 201 -3.61 -7.45 -53.73
N SER A 202 -4.90 -7.57 -54.05
CA SER A 202 -5.73 -6.41 -54.39
C SER A 202 -5.75 -5.40 -53.23
N PRO A 203 -5.58 -4.11 -53.50
CA PRO A 203 -5.64 -3.10 -52.45
C PRO A 203 -7.06 -3.04 -51.89
N ALA A 204 -7.20 -3.29 -50.60
CA ALA A 204 -8.43 -3.00 -49.88
C ALA A 204 -8.74 -1.50 -49.99
N ARG A 205 -9.99 -1.19 -50.39
CA ARG A 205 -10.53 0.17 -50.46
C ARG A 205 -10.36 0.88 -49.11
N PRO A 206 -9.72 2.06 -49.04
CA PRO A 206 -9.74 2.86 -47.83
C PRO A 206 -11.12 3.50 -47.66
N ALA A 207 -11.67 3.36 -46.45
CA ALA A 207 -12.83 4.13 -46.01
C ALA A 207 -12.46 5.62 -45.98
N THR A 208 -13.25 6.42 -46.70
CA THR A 208 -13.17 7.88 -46.71
C THR A 208 -13.64 8.46 -45.38
N GLY A 209 -12.79 9.25 -44.71
CA GLY A 209 -13.25 10.27 -43.76
C GLY A 209 -12.41 10.46 -42.50
N ALA A 210 -11.32 11.23 -42.58
CA ALA A 210 -10.80 12.02 -41.45
C ALA A 210 -9.86 13.13 -41.96
N PRO A 211 -9.79 14.31 -41.30
CA PRO A 211 -9.15 15.51 -41.85
C PRO A 211 -7.64 15.59 -41.57
N GLN A 212 -6.91 16.23 -42.49
CA GLN A 212 -5.47 16.49 -42.41
C GLN A 212 -5.09 17.48 -41.29
N PRO A 213 -3.93 17.29 -40.61
CA PRO A 213 -3.22 18.36 -39.93
C PRO A 213 -2.11 18.98 -40.81
N THR A 214 -1.93 20.28 -40.64
CA THR A 214 -0.91 21.16 -41.25
C THR A 214 0.53 20.85 -40.80
N PRO A 215 1.57 21.28 -41.55
CA PRO A 215 2.95 20.84 -41.32
C PRO A 215 3.69 21.72 -40.31
N ALA A 216 4.42 21.09 -39.39
CA ALA A 216 5.40 21.73 -38.51
C ALA A 216 6.84 21.39 -38.94
N ALA A 217 7.73 22.31 -38.59
CA ALA A 217 9.00 22.59 -39.22
C ALA A 217 10.12 21.58 -38.95
N LYS A 218 11.08 21.59 -39.88
CA LYS A 218 12.38 20.92 -39.88
C LYS A 218 13.30 21.43 -38.76
N GLY A 219 14.15 20.55 -38.25
CA GLY A 219 15.45 20.95 -37.68
C GLY A 219 16.02 19.99 -36.65
N ALA A 220 16.77 18.98 -37.12
CA ALA A 220 17.56 18.08 -36.29
C ALA A 220 19.02 18.56 -36.21
N THR A 221 19.67 18.32 -35.07
CA THR A 221 21.09 17.88 -35.00
C THR A 221 21.36 17.27 -33.62
N PRO A 222 22.03 16.10 -33.51
CA PRO A 222 22.37 15.49 -32.23
C PRO A 222 23.79 15.88 -31.80
N CYS A 223 23.97 16.17 -30.52
CA CYS A 223 25.27 16.35 -29.89
C CYS A 223 25.58 15.13 -29.01
N SER A 224 26.72 14.49 -29.25
CA SER A 224 27.23 13.35 -28.50
C SER A 224 28.05 13.85 -27.31
N LEU A 225 27.81 13.35 -26.09
CA LEU A 225 28.71 13.55 -24.96
C LEU A 225 28.95 12.24 -24.19
N GLN A 226 30.25 11.96 -24.02
CA GLN A 226 30.81 10.95 -23.12
C GLN A 226 30.78 11.44 -21.66
N PRO A 227 30.82 10.53 -20.67
CA PRO A 227 30.82 10.90 -19.25
C PRO A 227 32.24 11.23 -18.77
N GLN A 228 32.38 12.35 -18.04
CA GLN A 228 33.56 12.65 -17.21
C GLN A 228 33.16 12.57 -15.74
N SER A 229 33.90 11.74 -15.01
CA SER A 229 33.89 11.64 -13.55
C SER A 229 34.46 12.92 -12.91
N ALA A 230 33.73 13.53 -11.98
CA ALA A 230 34.23 14.66 -11.19
C ALA A 230 34.31 14.28 -9.70
N ALA A 231 35.53 14.30 -9.18
CA ALA A 231 35.85 14.21 -7.76
C ALA A 231 35.48 15.51 -7.03
N THR A 232 34.84 15.38 -5.87
CA THR A 232 34.43 16.47 -4.98
C THR A 232 35.63 17.04 -4.20
N LYS A 233 35.75 18.37 -4.20
CA LYS A 233 36.67 19.14 -3.36
C LYS A 233 35.85 19.84 -2.27
N SER A 234 36.24 19.64 -1.00
CA SER A 234 35.67 20.34 0.15
C SER A 234 36.02 21.82 0.12
N SER A 235 35.03 22.70 0.28
CA SER A 235 35.26 24.11 0.61
C SER A 235 34.81 24.40 2.04
N SER A 236 35.76 24.76 2.88
CA SER A 236 35.56 25.28 4.23
C SER A 236 34.97 26.70 4.18
N ASN A 237 33.79 26.91 4.78
CA ASN A 237 33.23 28.23 5.02
C ASN A 237 33.70 28.81 6.38
N PRO A 238 33.87 30.14 6.49
CA PRO A 238 34.31 30.80 7.73
C PRO A 238 33.16 31.02 8.73
N PRO A 239 33.45 31.21 10.03
CA PRO A 239 32.44 31.26 11.08
C PRO A 239 31.62 32.56 11.08
N PRO A 240 30.32 32.52 11.42
CA PRO A 240 29.49 33.72 11.47
C PRO A 240 29.80 34.59 12.69
N LYS A 241 29.66 35.90 12.48
CA LYS A 241 29.91 36.97 13.46
C LYS A 241 28.82 36.99 14.54
N LYS A 242 29.24 37.16 15.79
CA LYS A 242 28.39 37.38 16.98
C LYS A 242 27.44 38.57 16.76
N VAL A 243 26.14 38.30 16.74
CA VAL A 243 25.08 39.33 16.80
C VAL A 243 24.61 39.44 18.25
N GLY A 244 24.45 40.67 18.72
CA GLY A 244 24.22 41.03 20.13
C GLY A 244 22.88 40.53 20.69
N SER A 245 22.89 40.19 21.98
CA SER A 245 21.73 39.75 22.75
C SER A 245 20.68 40.84 22.89
N LEU A 246 19.49 40.61 22.34
CA LEU A 246 18.28 41.36 22.67
C LEU A 246 17.57 40.66 23.83
N SER A 247 17.48 41.36 24.97
CA SER A 247 16.76 40.90 26.15
C SER A 247 15.25 41.05 25.92
N LEU A 248 14.50 39.95 26.01
CA LEU A 248 13.04 39.97 25.99
C LEU A 248 12.48 40.41 27.36
N PRO A 249 11.33 41.09 27.39
CA PRO A 249 10.66 41.47 28.63
C PRO A 249 10.11 40.24 29.38
N PRO A 250 10.03 40.29 30.72
CA PRO A 250 9.57 39.16 31.52
C PRO A 250 8.08 38.90 31.27
N GLY A 251 7.76 37.67 30.89
CA GLY A 251 6.40 37.18 30.77
C GLY A 251 5.66 37.14 32.12
N PRO A 252 4.32 37.14 32.12
CA PRO A 252 3.52 37.11 33.34
C PRO A 252 3.75 35.80 34.12
N LYS A 253 3.85 35.94 35.44
CA LYS A 253 4.09 34.83 36.38
C LYS A 253 2.98 33.78 36.26
N ALA A 254 3.37 32.54 36.02
CA ALA A 254 2.49 31.38 36.01
C ALA A 254 1.78 31.21 37.37
N VAL A 255 0.47 31.00 37.31
CA VAL A 255 -0.36 30.59 38.46
C VAL A 255 -0.11 29.10 38.70
N PRO A 256 0.16 28.67 39.94
CA PRO A 256 0.37 27.25 40.23
C PRO A 256 -0.92 26.44 39.98
N PRO A 257 -0.81 25.22 39.43
CA PRO A 257 -1.95 24.35 39.21
C PRO A 257 -2.61 23.96 40.54
N PRO A 258 -3.94 23.77 40.57
CA PRO A 258 -4.62 23.29 41.76
C PRO A 258 -4.11 21.88 42.13
N PRO A 259 -4.11 21.52 43.43
CA PRO A 259 -3.67 20.22 43.88
C PRO A 259 -4.57 19.10 43.30
N PRO A 260 -4.01 17.91 43.06
CA PRO A 260 -4.76 16.79 42.49
C PRO A 260 -5.92 16.41 43.41
N VAL A 261 -7.13 16.42 42.85
CA VAL A 261 -8.33 15.90 43.50
C VAL A 261 -8.15 14.39 43.64
N ARG A 262 -8.00 13.91 44.88
CA ARG A 262 -8.03 12.47 45.17
C ARG A 262 -9.41 11.92 44.74
N PRO A 263 -9.48 10.86 43.93
CA PRO A 263 -10.74 10.23 43.62
C PRO A 263 -11.36 9.70 44.92
N THR A 264 -12.56 10.18 45.23
CA THR A 264 -13.40 9.60 46.26
C THR A 264 -13.73 8.17 45.88
N ARG A 265 -13.43 7.24 46.79
CA ARG A 265 -13.73 5.81 46.70
C ARG A 265 -15.24 5.62 46.78
N GLY A 266 -15.93 5.89 45.67
CA GLY A 266 -17.38 5.74 45.51
C GLY A 266 -17.66 4.80 44.35
N GLU A 267 -18.25 3.64 44.68
CA GLU A 267 -19.05 2.76 43.82
C GLU A 267 -18.48 2.47 42.42
N MET A 268 -17.64 1.44 42.33
CA MET A 268 -17.51 0.67 41.09
C MET A 268 -18.88 0.08 40.77
N ALA A 269 -19.58 0.68 39.80
CA ALA A 269 -20.78 0.12 39.22
C ALA A 269 -20.46 -1.30 38.73
N ALA A 270 -21.29 -2.26 39.13
CA ALA A 270 -21.18 -3.64 38.66
C ALA A 270 -21.16 -3.67 37.13
N ALA A 271 -20.21 -4.42 36.56
CA ALA A 271 -20.15 -4.64 35.13
C ALA A 271 -21.51 -5.12 34.60
N PRO A 272 -22.01 -4.57 33.48
CA PRO A 272 -23.28 -4.98 32.92
C PRO A 272 -23.27 -6.50 32.64
N PRO A 273 -24.41 -7.19 32.83
CA PRO A 273 -24.49 -8.62 32.57
C PRO A 273 -24.08 -8.90 31.13
N ALA A 274 -23.14 -9.83 30.95
CA ALA A 274 -22.63 -10.24 29.65
C ALA A 274 -23.80 -10.54 28.71
N ALA A 275 -23.93 -9.75 27.64
CA ALA A 275 -24.92 -10.00 26.60
C ALA A 275 -24.70 -11.41 26.05
N VAL A 276 -25.78 -12.19 25.94
CA VAL A 276 -25.76 -13.52 25.35
C VAL A 276 -25.36 -13.37 23.88
N GLN A 277 -24.11 -13.68 23.56
CA GLN A 277 -23.61 -13.67 22.18
C GLN A 277 -24.33 -14.76 21.38
N VAL A 278 -25.08 -14.35 20.36
CA VAL A 278 -25.66 -15.27 19.37
C VAL A 278 -24.51 -15.86 18.59
N ALA A 279 -24.38 -17.19 18.60
CA ALA A 279 -23.33 -17.87 17.84
C ALA A 279 -23.44 -17.49 16.34
N PRO A 280 -22.35 -16.99 15.72
CA PRO A 280 -22.35 -16.66 14.30
C PRO A 280 -22.70 -17.89 13.45
N LYS A 281 -23.46 -17.66 12.38
CA LYS A 281 -23.88 -18.69 11.40
C LYS A 281 -22.96 -18.72 10.17
N GLY A 282 -21.80 -18.07 10.24
CA GLY A 282 -20.86 -17.85 9.14
C GLY A 282 -20.00 -19.08 8.81
N VAL A 283 -19.33 -19.00 7.66
CA VAL A 283 -18.30 -19.95 7.25
C VAL A 283 -17.09 -19.72 8.16
N LYS A 284 -16.75 -20.70 8.99
CA LYS A 284 -15.58 -20.58 9.87
C LYS A 284 -14.32 -20.56 9.01
N MET A 285 -13.53 -19.51 9.07
CA MET A 285 -12.23 -19.44 8.39
C MET A 285 -11.11 -19.71 9.39
N SER A 286 -10.12 -20.49 8.98
CA SER A 286 -8.88 -20.71 9.74
C SER A 286 -7.69 -20.24 8.91
N GLY A 287 -6.72 -19.56 9.53
CA GLY A 287 -5.53 -19.06 8.86
C GLY A 287 -4.29 -19.90 9.18
N ARG A 288 -3.42 -20.12 8.20
CA ARG A 288 -2.02 -20.52 8.42
C ARG A 288 -1.13 -19.38 7.96
N TYR A 289 -0.08 -19.06 8.71
CA TYR A 289 0.73 -17.89 8.40
C TYR A 289 2.24 -18.18 8.45
N VAL A 290 3.00 -17.36 7.71
CA VAL A 290 4.45 -17.20 7.83
C VAL A 290 4.73 -15.72 8.06
N GLY A 291 5.43 -15.40 9.15
CA GLY A 291 5.98 -14.08 9.40
C GLY A 291 7.49 -14.09 9.19
N TYR A 292 8.02 -13.03 8.60
CA TYR A 292 9.43 -12.87 8.28
C TYR A 292 9.88 -11.44 8.57
N SER A 293 11.11 -11.27 9.07
CA SER A 293 11.68 -9.96 9.32
C SER A 293 13.20 -9.99 9.16
N HIS A 294 13.77 -8.98 8.50
CA HIS A 294 15.20 -8.86 8.22
C HIS A 294 15.61 -7.38 8.18
N PRO A 295 16.83 -7.00 8.62
CA PRO A 295 17.29 -5.61 8.57
C PRO A 295 17.41 -5.02 7.14
N GLY A 296 17.22 -5.82 6.09
CA GLY A 296 17.36 -5.41 4.69
C GLY A 296 18.78 -5.49 4.14
N GLY A 297 18.88 -5.73 2.82
CA GLY A 297 20.09 -5.49 2.04
C GLY A 297 21.34 -6.26 2.49
N SER A 298 22.51 -5.69 2.18
CA SER A 298 23.84 -6.21 2.55
C SER A 298 24.37 -5.60 3.86
N LYS A 299 23.45 -5.09 4.70
CA LYS A 299 23.78 -4.34 5.92
C LYS A 299 24.71 -5.15 6.86
N PRO A 300 25.52 -4.47 7.67
CA PRO A 300 26.36 -5.11 8.68
C PRO A 300 25.57 -6.05 9.60
N VAL A 301 26.25 -7.09 10.11
CA VAL A 301 25.62 -8.09 11.00
C VAL A 301 25.08 -7.47 12.30
N ASP A 302 25.60 -6.32 12.71
CA ASP A 302 25.15 -5.54 13.87
C ASP A 302 24.11 -4.46 13.52
N ALA A 303 23.64 -4.39 12.27
CA ALA A 303 22.54 -3.52 11.91
C ALA A 303 21.28 -3.91 12.68
N VAL A 304 20.72 -2.93 13.38
CA VAL A 304 19.48 -3.11 14.13
C VAL A 304 18.32 -3.12 13.15
N ASN A 305 17.56 -4.20 13.15
CA ASN A 305 16.26 -4.21 12.49
C ASN A 305 15.28 -3.40 13.35
N GLN A 306 14.76 -2.32 12.79
CA GLN A 306 13.85 -1.40 13.46
C GLN A 306 12.38 -1.80 13.27
N ASP A 307 12.09 -2.63 12.27
CA ASP A 307 10.80 -3.28 12.15
C ASP A 307 10.52 -4.24 13.30
N THR A 308 9.23 -4.42 13.57
CA THR A 308 8.74 -5.54 14.37
C THR A 308 7.40 -6.01 13.83
N TRP A 309 6.97 -7.20 14.25
CA TRP A 309 5.65 -7.73 13.93
C TRP A 309 5.15 -8.59 15.06
N PHE A 310 3.86 -8.91 15.05
CA PHE A 310 3.31 -9.94 15.91
C PHE A 310 2.13 -10.66 15.26
N VAL A 311 1.89 -11.87 15.75
CA VAL A 311 0.66 -12.62 15.50
C VAL A 311 0.10 -13.09 16.83
N HIS A 312 -1.20 -12.93 17.02
CA HIS A 312 -1.89 -13.32 18.24
C HIS A 312 -3.20 -14.03 17.91
N GLU A 313 -3.37 -15.25 18.40
CA GLU A 313 -4.64 -15.97 18.35
C GLU A 313 -5.53 -15.47 19.48
N LEU A 314 -6.65 -14.84 19.12
CA LEU A 314 -7.62 -14.27 20.06
C LEU A 314 -8.57 -15.36 20.58
N ASP A 315 -8.99 -16.25 19.68
CA ASP A 315 -9.70 -17.50 19.94
C ASP A 315 -9.51 -18.48 18.76
N GLU A 316 -10.21 -19.62 18.76
CA GLU A 316 -10.11 -20.67 17.73
C GLU A 316 -10.37 -20.19 16.29
N HIS A 317 -10.98 -19.02 16.10
CA HIS A 317 -11.43 -18.51 14.80
C HIS A 317 -10.96 -17.08 14.52
N ASN A 318 -10.27 -16.45 15.46
CA ASN A 318 -9.93 -15.04 15.36
C ASN A 318 -8.44 -14.85 15.59
N MET A 319 -7.80 -14.14 14.65
CA MET A 319 -6.37 -13.89 14.67
C MET A 319 -6.08 -12.42 14.41
N LEU A 320 -5.11 -11.88 15.14
CA LEU A 320 -4.58 -10.54 14.97
C LEU A 320 -3.17 -10.63 14.41
N PHE A 321 -2.93 -9.96 13.29
CA PHE A 321 -1.65 -9.85 12.61
C PHE A 321 -1.26 -8.38 12.57
N ALA A 322 0.02 -8.06 12.75
CA ALA A 322 0.45 -6.69 12.62
C ALA A 322 1.93 -6.59 12.25
N VAL A 323 2.26 -5.60 11.42
CA VAL A 323 3.61 -5.20 11.03
C VAL A 323 3.80 -3.75 11.44
N PHE A 324 4.95 -3.44 12.01
CA PHE A 324 5.32 -2.11 12.47
C PHE A 324 6.68 -1.81 11.88
N ASP A 325 6.72 -0.83 11.00
CA ASP A 325 7.94 -0.34 10.38
C ASP A 325 8.49 0.81 11.23
N GLY A 326 9.64 0.58 11.86
CA GLY A 326 10.24 1.53 12.80
C GLY A 326 11.30 2.36 12.10
N HIS A 327 11.29 3.67 12.30
CA HIS A 327 12.25 4.57 11.67
C HIS A 327 12.88 5.54 12.68
N GLY A 328 14.02 6.09 12.29
CA GLY A 328 14.76 7.08 13.06
C GLY A 328 16.03 6.54 13.72
N PRO A 329 17.04 7.40 13.93
CA PRO A 329 18.43 6.99 14.15
C PRO A 329 18.69 6.21 15.45
N GLU A 330 17.90 6.45 16.50
CA GLU A 330 18.16 5.89 17.84
C GLU A 330 16.97 5.10 18.42
N ASN A 331 15.75 5.51 18.10
CA ASN A 331 14.56 5.09 18.85
C ASN A 331 13.51 4.36 17.99
N GLY A 332 13.70 4.23 16.66
CA GLY A 332 12.72 3.59 15.77
C GLY A 332 12.33 2.20 16.21
N ALA A 333 13.33 1.34 16.44
CA ALA A 333 13.13 -0.03 16.94
C ALA A 333 12.35 -0.07 18.27
N MET A 334 12.66 0.84 19.19
CA MET A 334 11.98 0.92 20.49
C MET A 334 10.53 1.35 20.33
N VAL A 335 10.27 2.38 19.51
CA VAL A 335 8.89 2.87 19.29
C VAL A 335 8.05 1.84 18.57
N ALA A 336 8.58 1.17 17.55
CA ALA A 336 7.89 0.08 16.87
C ALA A 336 7.53 -1.06 17.85
N GLN A 337 8.47 -1.48 18.72
CA GLN A 337 8.23 -2.51 19.74
C GLN A 337 7.19 -2.09 20.78
N VAL A 338 7.29 -0.87 21.32
CA VAL A 338 6.34 -0.36 22.31
C VAL A 338 4.94 -0.20 21.71
N ALA A 339 4.85 0.30 20.48
CA ALA A 339 3.60 0.42 19.76
C ALA A 339 2.97 -0.94 19.50
N ALA A 340 3.74 -1.91 18.98
CA ALA A 340 3.30 -3.27 18.73
C ALA A 340 2.74 -3.94 20.00
N GLN A 341 3.49 -3.85 21.10
CA GLN A 341 3.08 -4.42 22.38
C GLN A 341 1.80 -3.76 22.90
N THR A 342 1.69 -2.43 22.82
CA THR A 342 0.54 -1.67 23.32
C THR A 342 -0.72 -1.94 22.50
N VAL A 343 -0.61 -1.93 21.17
CA VAL A 343 -1.74 -2.25 20.28
C VAL A 343 -2.23 -3.67 20.55
N ARG A 344 -1.32 -4.65 20.62
CA ARG A 344 -1.68 -6.05 20.91
C ARG A 344 -2.45 -6.15 22.22
N ASP A 345 -1.90 -5.64 23.32
CA ASP A 345 -2.49 -5.80 24.64
C ASP A 345 -3.87 -5.10 24.74
N TYR A 346 -4.02 -3.93 24.10
CA TYR A 346 -5.30 -3.24 24.06
C TYR A 346 -6.36 -4.01 23.26
N VAL A 347 -6.03 -4.42 22.04
CA VAL A 347 -6.96 -5.13 21.16
C VAL A 347 -7.39 -6.46 21.77
N VAL A 348 -6.46 -7.21 22.37
CA VAL A 348 -6.75 -8.48 23.06
C VAL A 348 -7.72 -8.26 24.23
N SER A 349 -7.49 -7.23 25.05
CA SER A 349 -8.36 -6.93 26.20
C SER A 349 -9.74 -6.39 25.81
N HIS A 350 -9.90 -5.87 24.58
CA HIS A 350 -11.13 -5.29 24.05
C HIS A 350 -11.70 -6.09 22.87
N PHE A 351 -11.30 -7.35 22.71
CA PHE A 351 -11.66 -8.18 21.56
C PHE A 351 -13.18 -8.28 21.33
N ASN A 352 -13.98 -8.34 22.40
CA ASN A 352 -15.44 -8.36 22.26
C ASN A 352 -16.00 -7.06 21.64
N ALA A 353 -15.42 -5.90 21.98
CA ALA A 353 -15.84 -4.62 21.43
C ALA A 353 -15.34 -4.44 19.99
N LEU A 354 -14.20 -5.05 19.64
CA LEU A 354 -13.62 -5.00 18.30
C LEU A 354 -14.61 -5.48 17.22
N ARG A 355 -15.41 -6.50 17.52
CA ARG A 355 -16.45 -7.03 16.62
C ARG A 355 -17.54 -6.03 16.27
N SER A 356 -17.90 -5.14 17.19
CA SER A 356 -19.01 -4.20 17.01
C SER A 356 -18.55 -2.78 16.69
N GLU A 357 -17.36 -2.40 17.16
CA GLU A 357 -16.86 -1.02 17.17
C GLU A 357 -15.38 -0.96 16.76
N PRO A 358 -14.97 -1.55 15.61
CA PRO A 358 -13.57 -1.70 15.28
C PRO A 358 -12.82 -0.38 15.13
N GLU A 359 -13.45 0.64 14.53
CA GLU A 359 -12.85 1.98 14.40
C GLU A 359 -12.53 2.58 15.77
N SER A 360 -13.42 2.43 16.76
CA SER A 360 -13.21 2.96 18.11
C SER A 360 -12.07 2.21 18.80
N VAL A 361 -12.10 0.87 18.78
CA VAL A 361 -11.10 0.05 19.46
C VAL A 361 -9.70 0.27 18.86
N PHE A 362 -9.57 0.29 17.53
CA PHE A 362 -8.28 0.55 16.90
C PHE A 362 -7.81 1.98 17.10
N THR A 363 -8.71 2.98 17.04
CA THR A 363 -8.33 4.37 17.32
C THR A 363 -7.77 4.52 18.73
N GLU A 364 -8.43 3.94 19.73
CA GLU A 364 -7.96 3.97 21.13
C GLU A 364 -6.66 3.19 21.32
N ALA A 365 -6.51 2.03 20.68
CA ALA A 365 -5.27 1.25 20.71
C ALA A 365 -4.07 2.05 20.19
N PHE A 366 -4.24 2.74 19.05
CA PHE A 366 -3.20 3.54 18.43
C PHE A 366 -2.92 4.83 19.22
N GLU A 367 -3.94 5.43 19.84
CA GLU A 367 -3.75 6.56 20.75
C GLU A 367 -2.88 6.17 21.95
N LEU A 368 -3.16 5.01 22.55
CA LEU A 368 -2.39 4.50 23.67
C LEU A 368 -0.98 4.12 23.25
N ALA A 369 -0.80 3.48 22.10
CA ALA A 369 0.51 3.18 21.54
C ALA A 369 1.35 4.44 21.30
N HIS A 370 0.72 5.51 20.78
CA HIS A 370 1.37 6.80 20.58
C HIS A 370 1.82 7.46 21.89
N LYS A 371 0.99 7.40 22.93
CA LYS A 371 1.37 7.89 24.28
C LYS A 371 2.48 7.03 24.90
N ALA A 372 2.39 5.71 24.77
CA ALA A 372 3.39 4.79 25.29
C ALA A 372 4.76 4.98 24.61
N ALA A 373 4.76 5.22 23.29
CA ALA A 373 5.97 5.56 22.54
C ALA A 373 6.62 6.85 23.07
N LEU A 374 5.82 7.89 23.34
CA LEU A 374 6.32 9.13 23.95
C LEU A 374 6.98 8.87 25.30
N ASP A 375 6.29 8.15 26.17
CA ASP A 375 6.79 7.84 27.51
C ASP A 375 8.09 7.03 27.45
N ALA A 376 8.20 6.08 26.51
CA ALA A 376 9.40 5.29 26.30
C ALA A 376 10.59 6.14 25.83
N VAL A 377 10.38 7.03 24.85
CA VAL A 377 11.41 7.97 24.38
C VAL A 377 11.86 8.89 25.52
N LEU A 378 10.91 9.46 26.27
CA LEU A 378 11.23 10.34 27.41
C LEU A 378 12.00 9.62 28.54
N GLN A 379 11.81 8.31 28.70
CA GLN A 379 12.55 7.50 29.68
C GLN A 379 13.95 7.11 29.18
N ALA A 380 14.10 6.83 27.89
CA ALA A 380 15.39 6.49 27.27
C ALA A 380 16.34 7.70 27.23
N CYS A 381 15.79 8.90 27.02
CA CYS A 381 16.57 10.14 27.03
C CYS A 381 16.95 10.53 28.46
N SER A 382 18.26 10.53 28.79
CA SER A 382 18.75 11.03 30.08
C SER A 382 18.43 12.54 30.25
N PRO A 383 17.96 13.00 31.42
CA PRO A 383 17.79 14.46 31.66
C PRO A 383 19.19 15.10 31.87
N PRO A 384 19.56 16.30 31.33
CA PRO A 384 18.77 17.36 30.69
C PRO A 384 19.49 18.09 29.52
N THR A 385 19.57 17.51 28.32
CA THR A 385 19.77 18.28 27.06
C THR A 385 18.46 18.50 26.29
N MET A 386 17.38 17.88 26.75
CA MET A 386 15.99 17.96 26.26
C MET A 386 15.37 19.37 26.27
N ALA A 387 16.13 20.41 26.58
CA ALA A 387 15.60 21.77 26.63
C ALA A 387 15.29 22.35 25.24
N ASN A 388 15.80 21.81 24.12
CA ASN A 388 15.40 22.32 22.79
C ASN A 388 15.51 21.36 21.58
N GLU A 389 16.33 20.30 21.56
CA GLU A 389 16.77 19.75 20.26
C GLU A 389 16.49 18.25 19.96
N ASP A 390 16.12 17.40 20.93
CA ASP A 390 16.13 15.92 20.74
C ASP A 390 14.76 15.24 20.53
N PHE A 391 13.66 15.98 20.33
CA PHE A 391 12.38 15.38 19.87
C PHE A 391 12.39 15.03 18.36
N ARG A 392 13.56 14.72 17.81
CA ARG A 392 13.77 14.48 16.39
C ARG A 392 13.34 13.06 16.01
N LEU A 393 12.53 12.96 14.95
CA LEU A 393 12.19 11.79 14.16
C LEU A 393 12.33 10.46 14.92
N VAL A 394 11.26 10.13 15.62
CA VAL A 394 11.07 8.78 16.14
C VAL A 394 9.70 8.36 15.70
N ASP A 395 9.66 7.39 14.80
CA ASP A 395 8.46 6.93 14.16
C ASP A 395 8.34 5.41 14.17
N GLY A 396 7.10 4.98 14.28
CA GLY A 396 6.63 3.67 13.89
C GLY A 396 5.45 3.86 12.95
N VAL A 397 5.48 3.15 11.84
CA VAL A 397 4.43 3.05 10.83
C VAL A 397 3.75 1.70 11.02
N PRO A 398 2.62 1.64 11.76
CA PRO A 398 1.93 0.38 12.01
C PRO A 398 0.83 0.08 10.99
N ILE A 399 0.75 -1.19 10.63
CA ILE A 399 -0.44 -1.82 10.08
C ILE A 399 -0.88 -2.95 11.02
N ALA A 400 -2.14 -2.91 11.47
CA ALA A 400 -2.73 -3.95 12.29
C ALA A 400 -3.98 -4.50 11.58
N THR A 401 -3.95 -5.78 11.25
CA THR A 401 -5.04 -6.47 10.56
C THR A 401 -5.57 -7.59 11.44
N TRP A 402 -6.87 -7.55 11.70
CA TRP A 402 -7.61 -8.56 12.40
C TRP A 402 -8.49 -9.34 11.42
N THR A 403 -8.66 -10.63 11.67
CA THR A 403 -9.56 -11.48 10.91
C THR A 403 -10.54 -12.17 11.84
N ASP A 404 -11.83 -12.07 11.53
CA ASP A 404 -12.90 -12.84 12.16
C ASP A 404 -13.52 -13.86 11.21
N GLU A 405 -14.55 -14.57 11.67
CA GLU A 405 -15.27 -15.55 10.85
C GLU A 405 -15.92 -14.91 9.61
N ASP A 406 -16.25 -13.61 9.66
CA ASP A 406 -17.08 -12.94 8.66
C ASP A 406 -16.26 -11.98 7.76
N GLY A 407 -15.06 -11.57 8.16
CA GLY A 407 -14.33 -10.46 7.56
C GLY A 407 -12.88 -10.26 8.01
N VAL A 408 -12.20 -9.38 7.27
CA VAL A 408 -10.89 -8.82 7.59
C VAL A 408 -11.09 -7.36 7.96
N GLN A 409 -10.45 -6.92 9.03
CA GLN A 409 -10.54 -5.56 9.52
C GLN A 409 -9.12 -5.02 9.65
N GLN A 410 -8.82 -3.96 8.92
CA GLN A 410 -7.48 -3.40 8.85
C GLN A 410 -7.49 -1.99 9.41
N ALA A 411 -6.53 -1.71 10.29
CA ALA A 411 -6.21 -0.39 10.79
C ALA A 411 -4.77 -0.03 10.38
N GLU A 412 -4.58 1.13 9.77
CA GLU A 412 -3.29 1.52 9.18
C GLU A 412 -2.91 2.96 9.48
N VAL A 413 -1.61 3.17 9.71
CA VAL A 413 -0.94 4.47 9.86
C VAL A 413 0.42 4.37 9.17
N GLY A 414 0.60 5.11 8.08
CA GLY A 414 1.83 5.13 7.26
C GLY A 414 1.66 4.35 5.95
N ASP A 415 2.70 3.69 5.44
CA ASP A 415 2.77 3.03 4.13
C ASP A 415 3.15 1.54 4.18
N SER A 416 3.04 0.90 5.36
CA SER A 416 2.91 -0.55 5.39
C SER A 416 1.56 -0.95 4.78
N ILE A 417 1.55 -1.87 3.81
CA ILE A 417 0.37 -2.21 3.01
C ILE A 417 -0.13 -3.62 3.28
N GLY A 418 -1.46 -3.79 3.19
CA GLY A 418 -2.15 -5.07 3.18
C GLY A 418 -2.76 -5.37 1.80
N LEU A 419 -2.46 -6.54 1.23
CA LEU A 419 -3.07 -7.07 0.01
C LEU A 419 -3.93 -8.29 0.33
N LEU A 420 -5.18 -8.30 -0.12
CA LEU A 420 -6.08 -9.45 0.00
C LEU A 420 -6.45 -9.98 -1.39
N GLY A 421 -6.32 -11.28 -1.61
CA GLY A 421 -6.63 -11.86 -2.91
C GLY A 421 -6.61 -13.38 -2.92
N GLY A 422 -6.56 -13.97 -4.10
CA GLY A 422 -6.41 -15.41 -4.29
C GLY A 422 -6.34 -15.79 -5.75
N THR A 423 -6.60 -17.06 -6.03
CA THR A 423 -6.76 -17.59 -7.39
C THR A 423 -8.23 -17.49 -7.81
N ILE A 424 -8.52 -16.92 -8.98
CA ILE A 424 -9.89 -16.84 -9.51
C ILE A 424 -10.44 -18.26 -9.72
N ALA A 425 -11.49 -18.63 -8.98
CA ALA A 425 -11.99 -20.00 -8.93
C ALA A 425 -12.49 -20.53 -10.30
N ALA A 426 -12.94 -19.62 -11.18
CA ALA A 426 -13.40 -19.94 -12.53
C ALA A 426 -12.27 -19.99 -13.58
N SER A 427 -11.05 -19.59 -13.24
CA SER A 427 -9.93 -19.52 -14.18
C SER A 427 -9.26 -20.89 -14.31
N GLU A 428 -9.30 -21.48 -15.51
CA GLU A 428 -8.59 -22.74 -15.80
C GLU A 428 -7.07 -22.59 -15.65
N ASP A 429 -6.55 -21.38 -15.92
CA ASP A 429 -5.13 -21.06 -15.87
C ASP A 429 -4.66 -20.75 -14.44
N GLY A 430 -5.59 -20.71 -13.47
CA GLY A 430 -5.31 -20.31 -12.09
C GLY A 430 -4.85 -18.85 -11.99
N GLU A 431 -5.48 -17.97 -12.76
CA GLU A 431 -5.22 -16.54 -12.72
C GLU A 431 -5.33 -16.01 -11.28
N VAL A 432 -4.36 -15.20 -10.90
CA VAL A 432 -4.23 -14.64 -9.56
C VAL A 432 -4.78 -13.21 -9.59
N THR A 433 -5.52 -12.83 -8.55
CA THR A 433 -6.03 -11.46 -8.39
C THR A 433 -5.98 -11.04 -6.94
N PHE A 434 -5.82 -9.75 -6.70
CA PHE A 434 -5.77 -9.14 -5.38
C PHE A 434 -6.36 -7.74 -5.41
N GLU A 435 -6.71 -7.26 -4.24
CA GLU A 435 -7.10 -5.89 -3.97
C GLU A 435 -6.16 -5.34 -2.88
N GLU A 436 -5.66 -4.13 -3.12
CA GLU A 436 -5.04 -3.32 -2.07
C GLU A 436 -6.14 -2.90 -1.10
N LEU A 437 -5.96 -3.25 0.17
CA LEU A 437 -6.99 -3.03 1.18
C LEU A 437 -7.17 -1.54 1.48
N MET A 438 -6.06 -0.79 1.57
CA MET A 438 -6.04 0.63 1.87
C MET A 438 -4.87 1.29 1.15
N ALA A 439 -5.06 2.54 0.73
CA ALA A 439 -4.02 3.32 0.08
C ALA A 439 -3.01 3.85 1.10
N GLU A 440 -1.73 3.86 0.71
CA GLU A 440 -0.64 4.41 1.53
C GLU A 440 -0.93 5.84 2.05
N HIS A 441 -0.54 6.10 3.30
CA HIS A 441 -0.59 7.43 3.88
C HIS A 441 0.64 8.28 3.49
N SER A 442 1.02 8.29 2.21
CA SER A 442 2.26 8.92 1.74
C SER A 442 2.13 10.41 1.41
N ALA A 443 3.28 11.07 1.22
CA ALA A 443 3.35 12.45 0.69
C ALA A 443 2.89 12.57 -0.78
N SER A 444 2.61 11.46 -1.49
CA SER A 444 2.01 11.44 -2.84
C SER A 444 0.49 11.24 -2.83
N ASN A 445 -0.12 10.90 -1.70
CA ASN A 445 -1.56 10.71 -1.59
C ASN A 445 -2.29 12.07 -1.52
N VAL A 446 -3.19 12.32 -2.47
CA VAL A 446 -3.91 13.60 -2.61
C VAL A 446 -4.95 13.83 -1.51
N ASP A 447 -5.55 12.77 -1.00
CA ASP A 447 -6.55 12.84 0.07
C ASP A 447 -5.85 13.16 1.39
N GLU A 448 -4.71 12.52 1.64
CA GLU A 448 -3.87 12.83 2.80
C GLU A 448 -3.27 14.23 2.72
N TYR A 449 -2.81 14.68 1.55
CA TYR A 449 -2.42 16.07 1.35
C TYR A 449 -3.56 17.02 1.73
N SER A 450 -4.77 16.75 1.23
CA SER A 450 -5.95 17.58 1.54
C SER A 450 -6.29 17.57 3.04
N ARG A 451 -6.20 16.40 3.69
CA ARG A 451 -6.36 16.24 5.14
C ARG A 451 -5.35 17.07 5.91
N VAL A 452 -4.06 16.94 5.61
CA VAL A 452 -2.99 17.70 6.27
C VAL A 452 -3.19 19.20 6.05
N GLN A 453 -3.48 19.65 4.83
CA GLN A 453 -3.72 21.06 4.52
C GLN A 453 -4.96 21.65 5.24
N SER A 454 -5.93 20.81 5.64
CA SER A 454 -7.09 21.25 6.44
C SER A 454 -6.73 21.57 7.90
N HIS A 455 -5.59 21.07 8.39
CA HIS A 455 -5.09 21.39 9.72
C HIS A 455 -4.68 22.88 9.80
N PRO A 456 -4.93 23.60 10.92
CA PRO A 456 -4.62 25.03 11.03
C PRO A 456 -3.18 25.42 10.70
N GLN A 457 -2.22 24.50 10.90
CA GLN A 457 -0.80 24.71 10.58
C GLN A 457 -0.31 23.88 9.38
N GLY A 458 -1.15 23.07 8.74
CA GLY A 458 -0.72 22.16 7.67
C GLY A 458 -0.24 22.86 6.41
N HIS A 459 -0.75 24.06 6.14
CA HIS A 459 -0.27 24.93 5.06
C HIS A 459 1.20 25.36 5.20
N ARG A 460 1.83 25.12 6.35
CA ARG A 460 3.26 25.39 6.58
C ARG A 460 4.16 24.23 6.12
N LEU A 461 3.61 23.04 5.93
CA LEU A 461 4.34 21.89 5.40
C LEU A 461 4.50 22.00 3.89
N GLN A 462 5.67 21.60 3.40
CA GLN A 462 5.94 21.51 1.97
C GLN A 462 5.94 20.04 1.55
N PHE A 463 5.13 19.69 0.57
CA PHE A 463 5.11 18.35 -0.03
C PHE A 463 5.93 18.42 -1.31
N VAL A 464 7.10 17.78 -1.32
CA VAL A 464 8.08 17.90 -2.40
C VAL A 464 8.58 16.53 -2.85
N TYR A 465 9.02 16.44 -4.10
CA TYR A 465 9.84 15.31 -4.54
C TYR A 465 11.22 15.42 -3.89
N ASP A 466 11.73 14.31 -3.37
CA ASP A 466 13.08 14.24 -2.80
C ASP A 466 14.11 14.22 -3.93
N THR A 467 14.40 15.41 -4.44
CA THR A 467 15.31 15.61 -5.57
C THR A 467 16.69 16.03 -5.06
N PRO A 468 17.75 15.21 -5.31
CA PRO A 468 19.09 15.48 -4.81
C PRO A 468 19.58 16.91 -5.10
N GLY A 469 20.00 17.62 -4.05
CA GLY A 469 20.52 18.99 -4.10
C GLY A 469 19.46 20.09 -4.24
N LEU A 470 18.22 19.79 -4.63
CA LEU A 470 17.17 20.81 -4.74
C LEU A 470 16.49 21.13 -3.40
N ILE A 471 16.48 20.18 -2.45
CA ILE A 471 15.96 20.43 -1.10
C ILE A 471 16.79 21.51 -0.40
N ASP A 472 18.12 21.33 -0.34
CA ASP A 472 19.05 22.27 0.30
C ASP A 472 19.02 23.67 -0.34
N GLU A 473 18.67 23.75 -1.62
CA GLU A 473 18.51 25.01 -2.35
C GLU A 473 17.14 25.67 -2.15
N GLY A 474 16.19 25.01 -1.47
CA GLY A 474 14.80 25.46 -1.34
C GLY A 474 14.06 25.48 -2.68
N LYS A 475 14.42 24.57 -3.59
CA LYS A 475 13.89 24.48 -4.97
C LYS A 475 13.29 23.12 -5.29
N ALA A 476 13.10 22.25 -4.30
CA ALA A 476 12.52 20.94 -4.49
C ALA A 476 11.13 21.06 -5.17
N PRO A 477 10.84 20.29 -6.24
CA PRO A 477 9.60 20.42 -6.97
C PRO A 477 8.41 20.01 -6.10
N ALA A 478 7.37 20.83 -6.03
CA ALA A 478 6.16 20.51 -5.25
C ALA A 478 5.41 19.32 -5.85
N VAL A 479 4.92 18.40 -5.00
CA VAL A 479 4.21 17.18 -5.43
C VAL A 479 2.86 17.52 -6.05
N PHE A 480 2.15 18.50 -5.49
CA PHE A 480 0.78 18.84 -5.86
C PHE A 480 0.65 20.23 -6.46
N LYS A 481 -0.32 20.36 -7.36
CA LYS A 481 -0.80 21.65 -7.85
C LYS A 481 -2.32 21.71 -7.79
N LYS A 482 -2.86 22.93 -7.72
CA LYS A 482 -4.29 23.17 -7.75
C LYS A 482 -4.76 23.39 -9.20
N VAL A 483 -5.68 22.55 -9.68
CA VAL A 483 -6.31 22.65 -11.01
C VAL A 483 -7.81 22.67 -10.83
N ASN A 484 -8.47 23.72 -11.33
CA ASN A 484 -9.93 23.89 -11.22
C ASN A 484 -10.48 23.79 -9.79
N GLY A 485 -9.69 24.19 -8.79
CA GLY A 485 -10.11 24.16 -7.38
C GLY A 485 -9.79 22.86 -6.64
N ALA A 486 -9.41 21.79 -7.34
CA ALA A 486 -8.99 20.52 -6.75
C ALA A 486 -7.46 20.38 -6.75
N PHE A 487 -6.91 19.68 -5.77
CA PHE A 487 -5.50 19.30 -5.78
C PHE A 487 -5.31 18.05 -6.64
N GLN A 488 -4.18 17.98 -7.32
CA GLN A 488 -3.77 16.84 -8.12
C GLN A 488 -2.25 16.78 -8.18
N LEU A 489 -1.71 15.59 -8.46
CA LEU A 489 -0.28 15.42 -8.71
C LEU A 489 0.19 16.34 -9.85
N ASP A 490 1.31 17.01 -9.62
CA ASP A 490 1.92 17.86 -10.63
C ASP A 490 2.87 17.06 -11.53
N VAL A 491 2.33 16.58 -12.65
CA VAL A 491 3.09 15.90 -13.72
C VAL A 491 4.29 16.72 -14.20
N GLY A 492 4.21 18.06 -14.17
CA GLY A 492 5.33 18.93 -14.55
C GLY A 492 6.46 18.89 -13.53
N ALA A 493 6.13 18.91 -12.24
CA ALA A 493 7.09 18.79 -11.15
C ALA A 493 7.72 17.40 -11.09
N ARG A 494 6.94 16.34 -11.32
CA ARG A 494 7.47 14.97 -11.45
C ARG A 494 8.53 14.87 -12.55
N ARG A 495 8.21 15.38 -13.75
CA ARG A 495 9.18 15.42 -14.87
C ARG A 495 10.42 16.25 -14.54
N LEU A 496 10.27 17.33 -13.77
CA LEU A 496 11.41 18.10 -13.32
C LEU A 496 12.30 17.27 -12.39
N ALA A 497 11.73 16.55 -11.42
CA ALA A 497 12.47 15.64 -10.57
C ALA A 497 13.23 14.57 -11.39
N GLU A 498 12.60 13.98 -12.41
CA GLU A 498 13.23 13.03 -13.35
C GLU A 498 14.40 13.67 -14.12
N VAL A 499 14.24 14.91 -14.62
CA VAL A 499 15.32 15.66 -15.31
C VAL A 499 16.51 15.93 -14.39
N HIS A 500 16.26 16.05 -13.08
CA HIS A 500 17.28 16.18 -12.06
C HIS A 500 17.84 14.83 -11.56
N ASN A 501 17.60 13.74 -12.29
CA ASN A 501 18.06 12.38 -11.97
C ASN A 501 17.59 11.88 -10.61
N THR A 502 16.37 12.27 -10.19
CA THR A 502 15.73 11.64 -9.04
C THR A 502 15.49 10.17 -9.38
N VAL A 503 16.11 9.27 -8.63
CA VAL A 503 15.98 7.83 -8.82
C VAL A 503 14.63 7.38 -8.25
N ALA A 504 13.98 6.41 -8.89
CA ALA A 504 12.78 5.81 -8.34
C ALA A 504 13.10 5.12 -7.01
N LYS A 505 12.23 5.29 -6.01
CA LYS A 505 12.40 4.64 -4.71
C LYS A 505 12.01 3.16 -4.73
N ASN A 506 11.27 2.72 -5.74
CA ASN A 506 10.77 1.35 -5.81
C ASN A 506 10.72 0.77 -7.23
N ALA A 507 10.47 -0.54 -7.29
CA ALA A 507 10.30 -1.29 -8.54
C ALA A 507 9.14 -0.76 -9.42
N ARG A 508 8.14 -0.10 -8.82
CA ARG A 508 7.01 0.51 -9.53
C ARG A 508 7.38 1.80 -10.28
N GLY A 509 8.57 2.34 -10.04
CA GLY A 509 9.01 3.59 -10.67
C GLY A 509 8.44 4.84 -10.00
N ASP A 510 7.98 4.72 -8.75
CA ASP A 510 7.55 5.87 -7.97
C ASP A 510 8.77 6.69 -7.55
N LEU A 511 8.64 8.01 -7.64
CA LEU A 511 9.69 8.91 -7.16
C LEU A 511 9.52 9.11 -5.66
N PRO A 512 10.62 9.24 -4.89
CA PRO A 512 10.52 9.57 -3.47
C PRO A 512 9.84 10.92 -3.28
N THR A 513 8.88 10.96 -2.37
CA THR A 513 8.15 12.16 -1.95
C THR A 513 8.28 12.31 -0.45
N ILE A 514 8.47 13.55 0.00
CA ILE A 514 8.64 13.86 1.42
C ILE A 514 7.89 15.12 1.80
N ILE A 515 7.61 15.23 3.10
CA ILE A 515 7.03 16.39 3.75
C ILE A 515 8.16 17.11 4.49
N LEU A 516 8.35 18.39 4.19
CA LEU A 516 9.31 19.24 4.89
C LEU A 516 8.58 20.17 5.86
N THR A 517 9.05 20.16 7.11
CA THR A 517 8.62 21.14 8.12
C THR A 517 9.28 22.51 7.87
N PRO A 518 8.66 23.61 8.31
CA PRO A 518 9.34 24.90 8.31
C PRO A 518 10.51 24.89 9.31
N GLU A 519 11.58 25.62 9.00
CA GLU A 519 12.62 25.94 9.98
C GLU A 519 12.04 26.81 11.09
N GLU A 520 12.14 26.37 12.35
CA GLU A 520 11.76 27.16 13.52
C GLU A 520 12.99 27.41 14.42
N PRO A 521 13.07 28.54 15.15
CA PRO A 521 14.17 28.76 16.08
C PRO A 521 14.28 27.62 17.11
N GLY A 522 15.38 26.87 17.06
CA GLY A 522 15.62 25.71 17.93
C GLY A 522 15.17 24.37 17.35
N PHE A 523 14.56 24.33 16.16
CA PHE A 523 14.16 23.11 15.47
C PHE A 523 14.67 23.14 14.03
N GLU A 524 15.56 22.20 13.71
CA GLU A 524 15.96 21.94 12.33
C GLU A 524 14.76 21.44 11.51
N GLN A 525 14.81 21.71 10.21
CA GLN A 525 13.84 21.18 9.27
C GLN A 525 13.88 19.64 9.33
N GLN A 526 12.75 19.05 9.68
CA GLN A 526 12.51 17.61 9.60
C GLN A 526 11.81 17.25 8.29
N SER A 527 12.14 16.05 7.81
CA SER A 527 11.53 15.42 6.64
C SER A 527 10.85 14.10 7.04
N LEU A 528 9.69 13.81 6.48
CA LEU A 528 8.99 12.53 6.66
C LEU A 528 8.33 12.12 5.34
N ALA A 529 8.42 10.85 4.96
CA ALA A 529 7.78 10.35 3.74
C ALA A 529 6.27 10.11 3.91
N MET A 530 5.83 9.96 5.17
CA MET A 530 4.46 9.66 5.56
C MET A 530 3.70 10.86 6.12
N THR A 531 2.39 10.81 5.97
CA THR A 531 1.44 11.80 6.49
C THR A 531 0.78 11.35 7.79
N ARG A 532 0.96 10.07 8.16
CA ARG A 532 0.52 9.48 9.42
C ARG A 532 1.63 8.61 9.99
N SER A 533 1.88 8.73 11.30
CA SER A 533 2.90 7.96 12.02
C SER A 533 2.58 7.90 13.52
N ILE A 534 2.94 6.79 14.17
CA ILE A 534 3.03 6.71 15.62
C ILE A 534 4.39 7.30 16.03
N GLY A 535 4.34 8.43 16.72
CA GLY A 535 5.55 9.15 17.11
C GLY A 535 5.56 10.52 16.45
N ASP A 536 6.71 10.98 15.98
CA ASP A 536 6.87 12.26 15.26
C ASP A 536 6.16 13.44 15.91
N PHE A 537 6.28 13.55 17.23
CA PHE A 537 5.52 14.50 18.05
C PHE A 537 5.64 15.94 17.56
N TYR A 538 6.77 16.31 16.96
CA TYR A 538 6.98 17.62 16.34
C TYR A 538 6.12 17.81 15.08
N LEU A 539 6.13 16.85 14.15
CA LEU A 539 5.37 16.94 12.90
C LEU A 539 3.86 16.96 13.12
N GLN A 540 3.36 16.37 14.21
CA GLN A 540 1.92 16.39 14.53
C GLN A 540 1.35 17.78 14.76
N ARG A 541 2.19 18.75 15.17
CA ARG A 541 1.81 20.17 15.27
C ARG A 541 1.36 20.75 13.93
N PHE A 542 1.74 20.09 12.83
CA PHE A 542 1.44 20.49 11.47
C PHE A 542 0.38 19.61 10.79
N GLY A 543 -0.24 18.67 11.51
CA GLY A 543 -1.34 17.84 10.98
C GLY A 543 -0.94 16.43 10.54
N ILE A 544 0.32 16.02 10.74
CA ILE A 544 0.67 14.59 10.76
C ILE A 544 -0.09 13.93 11.92
N SER A 545 -0.56 12.71 11.73
CA SER A 545 -1.54 12.08 12.65
C SER A 545 -1.15 10.65 12.99
N TRP A 546 -1.30 10.26 14.25
CA TRP A 546 -1.24 8.86 14.68
C TRP A 546 -2.57 8.13 14.52
N LYS A 547 -3.66 8.85 14.19
CA LYS A 547 -5.00 8.26 14.07
C LYS A 547 -5.06 7.30 12.87
N PRO A 548 -5.42 6.02 13.09
CA PRO A 548 -5.52 5.06 12.00
C PRO A 548 -6.71 5.36 11.10
N GLU A 549 -6.57 4.99 9.83
CA GLU A 549 -7.72 4.68 9.00
C GLU A 549 -8.11 3.22 9.23
N VAL A 550 -9.42 2.94 9.27
CA VAL A 550 -9.95 1.62 9.59
C VAL A 550 -10.97 1.22 8.54
N ILE A 551 -10.80 0.02 7.99
CA ILE A 551 -11.74 -0.58 7.04
C ILE A 551 -12.18 -1.95 7.53
N CYS A 552 -13.32 -2.41 7.02
CA CYS A 552 -13.81 -3.76 7.23
C CYS A 552 -14.22 -4.35 5.88
N VAL A 553 -13.68 -5.53 5.57
CA VAL A 553 -13.88 -6.26 4.33
C VAL A 553 -14.55 -7.59 4.66
N GLU A 554 -15.74 -7.83 4.12
CA GLU A 554 -16.43 -9.10 4.32
C GLU A 554 -15.75 -10.20 3.47
N LEU A 555 -15.21 -11.22 4.12
CA LEU A 555 -14.48 -12.30 3.45
C LEU A 555 -15.39 -13.14 2.58
N ALA A 556 -16.68 -13.25 2.94
CA ALA A 556 -17.66 -13.94 2.12
C ALA A 556 -17.90 -13.22 0.78
N GLU A 557 -17.78 -11.89 0.73
CA GLU A 557 -17.93 -11.12 -0.50
C GLU A 557 -16.69 -11.25 -1.39
N VAL A 558 -15.50 -11.06 -0.82
CA VAL A 558 -14.24 -11.12 -1.58
C VAL A 558 -13.91 -12.55 -1.97
N GLY A 559 -14.15 -13.50 -1.06
CA GLY A 559 -13.86 -14.91 -1.24
C GLY A 559 -14.82 -15.67 -2.16
N SER A 560 -15.98 -15.11 -2.54
CA SER A 560 -16.98 -15.87 -3.33
C SER A 560 -16.46 -16.30 -4.69
N ASP A 561 -15.58 -15.49 -5.28
CA ASP A 561 -15.03 -15.69 -6.61
C ASP A 561 -13.57 -16.20 -6.57
N LEU A 562 -13.02 -16.37 -5.34
CA LEU A 562 -11.63 -16.70 -5.11
C LEU A 562 -11.48 -18.08 -4.46
N SER A 563 -10.40 -18.75 -4.83
CA SER A 563 -9.84 -19.93 -4.18
C SER A 563 -8.46 -19.57 -3.63
N ASN A 564 -7.97 -20.32 -2.64
CA ASN A 564 -6.67 -20.06 -2.01
C ASN A 564 -6.54 -18.62 -1.49
N LEU A 565 -7.58 -18.15 -0.78
CA LEU A 565 -7.63 -16.79 -0.26
C LEU A 565 -6.37 -16.53 0.60
N THR A 566 -5.65 -15.47 0.26
CA THR A 566 -4.34 -15.12 0.80
C THR A 566 -4.34 -13.64 1.17
N LEU A 567 -3.87 -13.34 2.38
CA LEU A 567 -3.59 -11.99 2.86
C LEU A 567 -2.08 -11.82 3.00
N VAL A 568 -1.54 -10.74 2.46
CA VAL A 568 -0.14 -10.35 2.59
C VAL A 568 -0.09 -9.00 3.26
N ILE A 569 0.62 -8.88 4.38
CA ILE A 569 0.85 -7.63 5.09
C ILE A 569 2.35 -7.42 5.15
N ALA A 570 2.87 -6.27 4.75
CA ALA A 570 4.31 -6.02 4.84
C ALA A 570 4.66 -4.54 5.02
N SER A 571 5.89 -4.27 5.47
CA SER A 571 6.51 -2.95 5.45
C SER A 571 6.95 -2.56 4.04
N ASP A 572 7.26 -1.28 3.85
CA ASP A 572 7.72 -0.72 2.59
C ASP A 572 9.02 -1.39 2.09
N GLY A 573 9.89 -1.91 2.95
CA GLY A 573 11.08 -2.65 2.52
C GLY A 573 10.78 -3.93 1.73
N VAL A 574 9.56 -4.48 1.79
CA VAL A 574 9.10 -5.50 0.83
C VAL A 574 8.53 -4.82 -0.41
N TRP A 575 7.67 -3.82 -0.23
CA TRP A 575 6.94 -3.19 -1.31
C TRP A 575 7.83 -2.40 -2.26
N ASP A 576 8.96 -1.88 -1.80
CA ASP A 576 9.88 -1.12 -2.65
C ASP A 576 10.62 -2.02 -3.64
N LEU A 577 10.70 -3.32 -3.35
CA LEU A 577 11.43 -4.29 -4.18
C LEU A 577 10.58 -4.89 -5.30
N TRP A 578 9.26 -4.90 -5.17
CA TRP A 578 8.38 -5.68 -6.04
C TRP A 578 7.17 -4.89 -6.54
N HIS A 579 6.67 -5.28 -7.72
CA HIS A 579 5.29 -4.95 -8.08
C HIS A 579 4.34 -5.81 -7.25
N TYR A 580 3.14 -5.31 -6.93
CA TYR A 580 2.18 -6.06 -6.13
C TYR A 580 1.80 -7.39 -6.78
N GLU A 581 1.69 -7.40 -8.11
CA GLU A 581 1.46 -8.61 -8.91
C GLU A 581 2.56 -9.65 -8.68
N ASP A 582 3.83 -9.24 -8.70
CA ASP A 582 4.97 -10.14 -8.50
C ASP A 582 5.00 -10.71 -7.08
N VAL A 583 4.66 -9.90 -6.06
CA VAL A 583 4.54 -10.38 -4.68
C VAL A 583 3.47 -11.45 -4.59
N PHE A 584 2.30 -11.15 -5.11
CA PHE A 584 1.14 -12.03 -4.98
C PHE A 584 1.32 -13.32 -5.79
N GLU A 585 1.86 -13.26 -7.01
CA GLU A 585 2.29 -14.44 -7.77
C GLU A 585 3.38 -15.25 -7.05
N GLY A 586 4.29 -14.56 -6.34
CA GLY A 586 5.39 -15.17 -5.61
C GLY A 586 4.97 -15.95 -4.37
N VAL A 587 3.82 -15.62 -3.76
CA VAL A 587 3.36 -16.21 -2.50
C VAL A 587 2.02 -16.96 -2.60
N VAL A 588 1.16 -16.66 -3.58
CA VAL A 588 -0.10 -17.38 -3.75
C VAL A 588 0.17 -18.80 -4.20
N GLN A 589 -0.40 -19.73 -3.46
CA GLN A 589 -0.22 -21.15 -3.72
C GLN A 589 -1.46 -21.73 -4.37
N ARG A 590 -1.24 -22.48 -5.44
CA ARG A 590 -2.27 -23.35 -6.02
C ARG A 590 -2.20 -24.69 -5.30
N TYR A 591 -3.07 -24.88 -4.32
CA TYR A 591 -3.25 -26.17 -3.69
C TYR A 591 -4.64 -26.73 -3.98
N GLU A 592 -4.74 -28.06 -3.99
CA GLU A 592 -6.03 -28.73 -4.06
C GLU A 592 -6.93 -28.29 -2.90
N PRO A 593 -8.26 -28.28 -3.01
CA PRO A 593 -9.17 -27.80 -1.96
C PRO A 593 -8.92 -28.41 -0.56
N ASP A 594 -8.41 -29.64 -0.51
CA ASP A 594 -8.08 -30.34 0.74
C ASP A 594 -6.60 -30.24 1.13
N GLY A 595 -5.76 -29.70 0.24
CA GLY A 595 -4.34 -29.46 0.45
C GLY A 595 -4.05 -28.53 1.62
N LEU A 596 -2.82 -28.61 2.09
CA LEU A 596 -2.25 -27.62 3.00
C LEU A 596 -1.29 -26.74 2.18
N PRO A 597 -1.26 -25.43 2.43
CA PRO A 597 -0.22 -24.58 1.84
C PRO A 597 1.16 -25.06 2.30
N ASP A 598 2.10 -25.07 1.37
CA ASP A 598 3.52 -25.27 1.57
C ASP A 598 4.15 -24.00 2.16
N MET A 599 4.44 -24.02 3.45
CA MET A 599 4.93 -22.85 4.14
C MET A 599 6.38 -22.46 3.74
N SER A 600 7.08 -23.26 2.90
CA SER A 600 8.39 -22.85 2.37
C SER A 600 8.29 -21.78 1.29
N ILE A 601 7.18 -21.70 0.54
CA ILE A 601 7.01 -20.73 -0.55
C ILE A 601 7.11 -19.27 -0.08
N PRO A 602 6.36 -18.81 0.95
CA PRO A 602 6.49 -17.44 1.43
C PRO A 602 7.88 -17.18 2.05
N GLN A 603 8.49 -18.18 2.68
CA GLN A 603 9.86 -18.09 3.20
C GLN A 603 10.87 -17.85 2.06
N GLU A 604 10.82 -18.65 1.01
CA GLU A 604 11.66 -18.52 -0.19
C GLU A 604 11.39 -17.19 -0.92
N PHE A 605 10.17 -16.67 -0.89
CA PHE A 605 9.86 -15.34 -1.39
C PHE A 605 10.60 -14.26 -0.60
N PHE A 606 10.54 -14.26 0.73
CA PHE A 606 11.26 -13.27 1.53
C PHE A 606 12.78 -13.39 1.39
N GLU A 607 13.32 -14.60 1.26
CA GLU A 607 14.76 -14.81 0.99
C GLU A 607 15.17 -14.19 -0.36
N ARG A 608 14.37 -14.37 -1.42
CA ARG A 608 14.57 -13.69 -2.71
C ARG A 608 14.42 -12.17 -2.61
N SER A 609 13.54 -11.68 -1.74
CA SER A 609 13.41 -10.24 -1.49
C SER A 609 14.69 -9.67 -0.89
N ILE A 610 15.41 -10.39 -0.02
CA ILE A 610 16.72 -9.94 0.48
C ILE A 610 17.72 -9.82 -0.67
N GLU A 611 17.82 -10.86 -1.51
CA GLU A 611 18.71 -10.85 -2.68
C GLU A 611 18.41 -9.65 -3.58
N ARG A 612 17.13 -9.37 -3.84
CA ARG A 612 16.69 -8.23 -4.63
C ARG A 612 16.98 -6.88 -3.96
N GLY A 613 16.85 -6.80 -2.63
CA GLY A 613 17.24 -5.62 -1.85
C GLY A 613 18.74 -5.32 -1.98
N ILE A 614 19.59 -6.35 -1.94
CA ILE A 614 21.02 -6.22 -2.19
C ILE A 614 21.27 -5.72 -3.62
N GLU A 615 20.59 -6.27 -4.62
CA GLU A 615 20.75 -5.86 -6.02
C GLU A 615 20.31 -4.42 -6.29
N MET A 616 19.21 -3.97 -5.69
CA MET A 616 18.61 -2.67 -5.96
C MET A 616 19.22 -1.54 -5.11
N PHE A 617 19.46 -1.81 -3.83
CA PHE A 617 19.80 -0.77 -2.83
C PHE A 617 21.05 -1.10 -2.00
N ASP A 618 21.65 -2.28 -2.16
CA ASP A 618 22.85 -2.72 -1.43
C ASP A 618 22.69 -2.58 0.10
N ASP A 619 23.50 -1.76 0.76
CA ASP A 619 23.45 -1.51 2.21
C ASP A 619 22.40 -0.44 2.60
N THR A 620 21.80 0.22 1.62
CA THR A 620 20.74 1.22 1.80
C THR A 620 19.33 0.64 1.67
N ALA A 621 19.19 -0.68 1.42
CA ALA A 621 17.87 -1.33 1.39
C ALA A 621 17.18 -1.20 2.75
N ASP A 622 15.87 -0.97 2.77
CA ASP A 622 15.15 -0.78 4.02
C ASP A 622 14.97 -2.07 4.84
N ASN A 623 14.63 -1.93 6.12
CA ASN A 623 14.14 -3.04 6.93
C ASN A 623 12.94 -3.69 6.25
N MET A 624 12.90 -5.03 6.28
CA MET A 624 11.95 -5.81 5.51
C MET A 624 11.20 -6.74 6.45
N THR A 625 9.89 -6.51 6.60
CA THR A 625 9.02 -7.34 7.44
C THR A 625 7.72 -7.63 6.73
N GLY A 626 7.26 -8.88 6.81
CA GLY A 626 5.98 -9.26 6.24
C GLY A 626 5.38 -10.51 6.84
N ILE A 627 4.07 -10.65 6.65
CA ILE A 627 3.27 -11.78 7.07
C ILE A 627 2.42 -12.21 5.87
N VAL A 628 2.51 -13.49 5.51
CA VAL A 628 1.61 -14.13 4.54
C VAL A 628 0.66 -15.04 5.29
N VAL A 629 -0.64 -14.88 5.08
CA VAL A 629 -1.72 -15.65 5.71
C VAL A 629 -2.53 -16.35 4.63
N TYR A 630 -2.62 -17.67 4.70
CA TYR A 630 -3.48 -18.49 3.84
C TYR A 630 -4.74 -18.87 4.62
N PHE A 631 -5.91 -18.46 4.12
CA PHE A 631 -7.18 -18.81 4.72
C PHE A 631 -7.72 -20.13 4.16
N LYS A 632 -8.38 -20.89 5.04
CA LYS A 632 -9.07 -22.14 4.71
C LYS A 632 -10.46 -22.16 5.32
N ASP A 633 -11.44 -22.59 4.52
CA ASP A 633 -12.80 -22.88 4.97
C ASP A 633 -12.78 -24.08 5.95
N ALA A 634 -13.06 -23.81 7.22
CA ALA A 634 -13.12 -24.81 8.28
C ALA A 634 -14.37 -25.71 8.19
N GLY A 635 -15.35 -25.36 7.35
CA GLY A 635 -16.49 -26.21 6.99
C GLY A 635 -16.14 -27.35 6.03
N SER A 636 -14.94 -27.34 5.43
CA SER A 636 -14.43 -28.51 4.71
C SER A 636 -14.28 -29.68 5.70
N LYS A 637 -14.92 -30.82 5.40
CA LYS A 637 -14.99 -32.04 6.23
C LYS A 637 -13.62 -32.66 6.61
N HIS A 638 -12.51 -32.06 6.18
CA HIS A 638 -11.14 -32.54 6.34
C HIS A 638 -10.28 -31.73 7.31
N SER A 639 -10.78 -30.69 7.99
CA SER A 639 -9.99 -29.95 8.99
C SER A 639 -9.83 -30.76 10.30
N LYS A 640 -8.77 -31.58 10.37
CA LYS A 640 -8.22 -31.97 11.68
C LYS A 640 -7.37 -30.81 12.17
N SER A 641 -7.64 -30.31 13.39
CA SER A 641 -6.88 -29.24 14.03
C SER A 641 -5.38 -29.53 13.96
N CYS A 642 -4.66 -28.78 13.12
CA CYS A 642 -3.22 -28.85 13.04
C CYS A 642 -2.65 -27.91 14.11
N ASN A 643 -2.23 -28.47 15.24
CA ASN A 643 -1.36 -27.77 16.19
C ASN A 643 0.00 -27.57 15.50
N TYR A 644 0.16 -26.45 14.82
CA TYR A 644 1.47 -25.98 14.38
C TYR A 644 2.09 -25.22 15.55
N ASP A 645 3.24 -25.72 16.03
CA ASP A 645 4.00 -25.09 17.11
C ASP A 645 4.82 -23.95 16.48
N PRO A 646 4.60 -22.66 16.81
CA PRO A 646 5.22 -21.52 16.12
C PRO A 646 6.70 -21.32 16.47
N ALA A 647 7.44 -22.37 16.83
CA ALA A 647 8.86 -22.34 17.11
C ALA A 647 9.70 -22.23 15.82
N GLY A 648 9.47 -21.18 15.02
CA GLY A 648 10.51 -20.57 14.20
C GLY A 648 11.40 -19.70 15.09
N PRO A 649 12.70 -19.54 14.80
CA PRO A 649 13.59 -18.82 15.69
C PRO A 649 13.17 -17.35 15.73
N ALA A 650 12.58 -16.92 16.84
CA ALA A 650 12.87 -15.59 17.33
C ALA A 650 14.39 -15.54 17.45
N SER A 651 15.04 -14.84 16.50
CA SER A 651 16.41 -14.38 16.69
C SER A 651 16.42 -13.71 18.06
N SER A 652 17.06 -14.37 19.01
CA SER A 652 17.13 -13.88 20.38
C SER A 652 17.74 -12.49 20.32
N PRO A 653 17.22 -11.47 21.04
CA PRO A 653 17.94 -10.21 21.15
C PRO A 653 19.28 -10.50 21.81
N SER A 654 20.34 -10.51 21.00
CA SER A 654 21.71 -10.66 21.44
C SER A 654 22.13 -9.38 22.15
N ALA A 655 21.88 -9.34 23.47
CA ALA A 655 22.73 -8.78 24.52
C ALA A 655 21.85 -8.30 25.68
N ALA A 656 21.83 -9.07 26.77
CA ALA A 656 21.49 -8.52 28.07
C ALA A 656 22.52 -7.42 28.42
N PRO A 657 22.11 -6.24 28.95
CA PRO A 657 23.06 -5.27 29.47
C PRO A 657 23.81 -5.88 30.66
N PRO A 658 25.11 -5.58 30.84
CA PRO A 658 25.87 -6.13 31.96
C PRO A 658 25.32 -5.59 33.28
N SER A 659 24.63 -6.46 34.02
CA SER A 659 24.37 -6.25 35.44
C SER A 659 25.71 -6.20 36.18
N SER A 660 26.16 -5.00 36.53
CA SER A 660 27.26 -4.83 37.49
C SER A 660 26.89 -3.80 38.55
N PHE A 661 26.67 -4.33 39.74
CA PHE A 661 27.12 -3.83 41.04
C PHE A 661 27.34 -2.32 41.20
N PHE A 662 26.48 -1.67 41.98
CA PHE A 662 26.94 -0.81 43.07
C PHE A 662 26.02 -0.95 44.28
N SER A 663 26.58 -1.55 45.34
CA SER A 663 26.19 -1.33 46.72
C SER A 663 27.15 -0.29 47.28
N VAL A 664 26.66 0.92 47.58
CA VAL A 664 26.92 1.71 48.80
C VAL A 664 25.74 2.65 48.98
#